data_AF-A0A9K3LDC5-F1
#
_entry.id   AF-A0A9K3LDC5-F1
#
_cell.length_a   1.000
_cell.length_b   1.000
_cell.length_c   1.000
_cell.angle_alpha   90.00
_cell.angle_beta   90.00
_cell.angle_gamma   90.00
#
_symmetry.space_group_name_H-M   'P 1'
#
loop_
_entity.id
_entity.type
_entity.pdbx_description
1 polymer ?
#
loop_
_entity_poly.entity_id
_entity_poly.type
_entity_poly.pdbx_seq_one_letter_code
_entity_poly.pdbx_strand_id
1 'polypeptide(L)'
;MTGISFLTILVSLEIVHSFSSLSSPIRRVWKHVSRLRQTSSDGDNMSTWEQNVRDLRRIQEQQIQKAVMEELFLSKESASEMMPITLIGQTKLPLVGSGNRTVSAATSTTMVVLASSSTTTTTSKSRDQRVALLVPLTSPESQLKLLSFAYAKEPLSSLTLLLSLNTLLVNRDNALFDNVPWSTWSVDPQRRNRDAAGNPIESKFHLGKRDAYNRFMGKDWPGRSLALGNMAMRLSYLMGESAKTESAGLDEDESLADSSTNQLGLAKRILELRIRELQMELAELDSQLAIARNNPDEFSDEDVKALQGSKRDLEQNLQDAKNDLNLLLQENVKSTKKERNAIPDRIAKWAAEDGNGRKSNQAPYRGAMGYDPMIDSYKEIEKTFLERSYRSPFDLVLEILDDQLNAKVIGCALENISLLRGNLVLGGAIVIQRKVANKRTLLAGEEVEYEDTEETFGNEGVAGREIFVVECDVDEAIGVSLASDIPLQIERSIFEQATSIVEIFEEVENNTGSTKGMKGVLPLCKVTESSVSVQVEGEGSSSERVAPISIPRTTAPLYDPFSDNRQSSVDEVPKQLFPTDNPIKSLEQLDGLDNAAKAKTLLEMSNFRGSLPRPRVVRNAPPNENPLDQLLLPLIDESVRKQYRLRKAEETGDKELVEQLKAEKSQLQIAREKADIARLEGNDDAAKRWEEEAQFLETLRADVTQDVGSYSRFLDRDEWYERDRQRTAKRTKKSSFGNLLDGLE
;
A
#
# COMPACT_ATOMS: atom_id res chain seq x y z
N MET A 1 14.94 27.44 40.72
CA MET A 1 13.78 26.85 40.02
C MET A 1 13.74 27.13 38.50
N THR A 2 14.20 28.26 37.95
CA THR A 2 14.15 28.55 36.48
C THR A 2 15.47 28.36 35.72
N GLY A 3 16.53 27.88 36.39
CA GLY A 3 17.87 27.74 35.82
C GLY A 3 18.20 26.36 35.24
N ILE A 4 17.59 25.29 35.76
CA ILE A 4 18.02 23.91 35.46
C ILE A 4 17.35 23.38 34.18
N SER A 5 16.06 23.67 33.95
CA SER A 5 15.36 23.35 32.69
C SER A 5 15.97 24.07 31.47
N PHE A 6 16.74 25.14 31.69
CA PHE A 6 17.45 25.88 30.66
C PHE A 6 18.76 25.21 30.24
N LEU A 7 19.39 24.45 31.16
CA LEU A 7 20.62 23.71 30.89
C LEU A 7 20.34 22.48 30.02
N THR A 8 19.20 21.81 30.21
CA THR A 8 18.77 20.67 29.38
C THR A 8 18.52 21.08 27.93
N ILE A 9 17.90 22.26 27.71
CA ILE A 9 17.70 22.81 26.36
C ILE A 9 19.04 23.18 25.70
N LEU A 10 20.01 23.70 26.47
CA LEU A 10 21.36 24.03 25.98
C LEU A 10 22.14 22.78 25.53
N VAL A 11 22.07 21.68 26.30
CA VAL A 11 22.77 20.43 25.97
C VAL A 11 22.14 19.74 24.76
N SER A 12 20.81 19.77 24.60
CA SER A 12 20.15 19.24 23.40
C SER A 12 20.47 20.03 22.12
N LEU A 13 20.90 21.29 22.24
CA LEU A 13 21.28 22.17 21.11
C LEU A 13 22.76 22.07 20.74
N GLU A 14 23.66 21.66 21.65
CA GLU A 14 25.07 21.37 21.31
C GLU A 14 25.21 20.15 20.38
N ILE A 15 24.27 19.20 20.42
CA ILE A 15 24.24 18.06 19.48
C ILE A 15 23.96 18.54 18.03
N VAL A 16 23.21 19.64 17.88
CA VAL A 16 22.91 20.28 16.58
C VAL A 16 24.12 21.02 16.00
N HIS A 17 25.13 21.37 16.80
CA HIS A 17 26.35 22.02 16.33
C HIS A 17 27.22 21.13 15.42
N SER A 18 26.92 19.84 15.33
CA SER A 18 27.50 18.91 14.35
C SER A 18 27.04 19.18 12.91
N PHE A 19 26.01 20.01 12.70
CA PHE A 19 25.55 20.50 11.40
C PHE A 19 25.99 21.96 11.21
N SER A 20 27.16 22.18 10.62
CA SER A 20 27.81 23.49 10.50
C SER A 20 27.17 24.48 9.50
N SER A 21 25.98 24.18 8.96
CA SER A 21 25.35 24.98 7.89
C SER A 21 24.01 25.67 8.26
N LEU A 22 23.49 25.52 9.49
CA LEU A 22 22.19 26.12 9.86
C LEU A 22 22.31 27.64 10.11
N SER A 23 21.49 28.40 9.38
CA SER A 23 21.64 29.82 9.07
C SER A 23 21.10 30.81 10.14
N SER A 24 21.20 32.11 9.83
CA SER A 24 20.84 33.26 10.68
C SER A 24 19.42 33.35 11.33
N PRO A 25 18.36 32.65 10.87
CA PRO A 25 17.02 32.77 11.46
C PRO A 25 16.94 32.35 12.92
N ILE A 26 17.64 31.28 13.31
CA ILE A 26 17.61 30.74 14.69
C ILE A 26 18.16 31.76 15.69
N ARG A 27 19.19 32.54 15.31
CA ARG A 27 19.74 33.62 16.14
C ARG A 27 18.77 34.79 16.34
N ARG A 28 17.89 35.07 15.37
CA ARG A 28 16.87 36.13 15.50
C ARG A 28 15.75 35.73 16.44
N VAL A 29 15.29 34.48 16.33
CA VAL A 29 14.29 33.89 17.23
C VAL A 29 14.81 33.90 18.67
N TRP A 30 16.06 33.49 18.88
CA TRP A 30 16.67 33.47 20.22
C TRP A 30 16.78 34.87 20.86
N LYS A 31 17.09 35.92 20.07
CA LYS A 31 17.07 37.33 20.53
C LYS A 31 15.68 37.83 20.91
N HIS A 32 14.61 37.27 20.33
CA HIS A 32 13.23 37.61 20.69
C HIS A 32 12.80 36.91 21.99
N VAL A 33 13.13 35.62 22.14
CA VAL A 33 12.82 34.84 23.35
C VAL A 33 13.53 35.41 24.58
N SER A 34 14.80 35.80 24.43
CA SER A 34 15.58 36.40 25.53
C SER A 34 15.10 37.81 25.92
N ARG A 35 14.48 38.56 25.00
CA ARG A 35 13.82 39.85 25.33
C ARG A 35 12.49 39.66 26.06
N LEU A 36 11.68 38.68 25.65
CA LEU A 36 10.38 38.38 26.29
C LEU A 36 10.55 37.91 27.76
N ARG A 37 11.67 37.25 28.09
CA ARG A 37 11.99 36.82 29.45
C ARG A 37 12.32 37.99 30.40
N GLN A 38 12.80 39.12 29.88
CA GLN A 38 13.16 40.28 30.72
C GLN A 38 11.96 41.13 31.11
N THR A 39 10.80 40.94 30.46
CA THR A 39 9.59 41.76 30.69
C THR A 39 8.49 41.06 31.47
N SER A 40 8.65 39.79 31.86
CA SER A 40 7.59 39.00 32.52
C SER A 40 7.81 38.87 34.03
N SER A 41 7.48 39.89 34.81
CA SER A 41 7.28 39.76 36.27
C SER A 41 5.82 39.60 36.70
N ASP A 42 4.87 39.80 35.78
CA ASP A 42 3.43 39.74 36.08
C ASP A 42 2.79 38.45 35.57
N GLY A 43 1.96 37.83 36.42
CA GLY A 43 1.39 36.48 36.27
C GLY A 43 0.50 36.24 35.05
N ASP A 44 0.02 37.29 34.37
CA ASP A 44 -0.72 37.18 33.10
C ASP A 44 0.18 36.76 31.92
N ASN A 45 1.51 36.79 32.07
CA ASN A 45 2.45 36.40 31.02
C ASN A 45 2.74 34.88 30.95
N MET A 46 2.18 34.06 31.85
CA MET A 46 2.51 32.63 31.85
C MET A 46 1.84 31.87 30.71
N SER A 47 0.59 32.20 30.37
CA SER A 47 -0.13 31.59 29.24
C SER A 47 0.47 32.00 27.89
N THR A 48 0.88 33.27 27.74
CA THR A 48 1.55 33.76 26.53
C THR A 48 2.94 33.14 26.38
N TRP A 49 3.67 32.93 27.48
CA TRP A 49 4.94 32.21 27.46
C TRP A 49 4.77 30.75 27.03
N GLU A 50 3.81 30.01 27.60
CA GLU A 50 3.52 28.63 27.20
C GLU A 50 3.16 28.52 25.73
N GLN A 51 2.31 29.42 25.23
CA GLN A 51 1.94 29.46 23.81
C GLN A 51 3.16 29.73 22.93
N ASN A 52 3.99 30.71 23.28
CA ASN A 52 5.23 31.01 22.55
C ASN A 52 6.18 29.80 22.54
N VAL A 53 6.31 29.05 23.65
CA VAL A 53 7.14 27.84 23.69
C VAL A 53 6.58 26.74 22.78
N ARG A 54 5.26 26.55 22.75
CA ARG A 54 4.60 25.60 21.84
C ARG A 54 4.82 26.00 20.38
N ASP A 55 4.67 27.29 20.06
CA ASP A 55 4.88 27.82 18.71
C ASP A 55 6.34 27.66 18.25
N LEU A 56 7.31 27.90 19.14
CA LEU A 56 8.73 27.69 18.86
C LEU A 56 9.07 26.22 18.60
N ARG A 57 8.53 25.30 19.41
CA ARG A 57 8.70 23.86 19.19
C ARG A 57 8.10 23.45 17.85
N ARG A 58 6.91 23.94 17.52
CA ARG A 58 6.27 23.70 16.21
C ARG A 58 7.13 24.20 15.05
N ILE A 59 7.69 25.41 15.14
CA ILE A 59 8.58 25.96 14.10
C ILE A 59 9.84 25.12 13.98
N GLN A 60 10.44 24.71 15.10
CA GLN A 60 11.63 23.87 15.12
C GLN A 60 11.35 22.50 14.49
N GLU A 61 10.25 21.86 14.85
CA GLU A 61 9.81 20.59 14.26
C GLU A 61 9.61 20.73 12.75
N GLN A 62 8.93 21.78 12.29
CA GLN A 62 8.73 22.04 10.86
C GLN A 62 10.06 22.26 10.11
N GLN A 63 11.05 22.91 10.74
CA GLN A 63 12.37 23.10 10.14
C GLN A 63 13.15 21.78 10.06
N ILE A 64 13.09 20.94 11.10
CA ILE A 64 13.71 19.61 11.10
C ILE A 64 13.06 18.74 10.04
N GLN A 65 11.72 18.72 9.98
CA GLN A 65 10.97 17.99 8.95
C GLN A 65 11.37 18.44 7.56
N LYS A 66 11.44 19.76 7.31
CA LYS A 66 11.89 20.29 6.02
C LYS A 66 13.31 19.82 5.67
N ALA A 67 14.25 19.90 6.63
CA ALA A 67 15.63 19.47 6.40
C ALA A 67 15.72 17.97 6.08
N VAL A 68 14.97 17.13 6.80
CA VAL A 68 14.88 15.68 6.54
C VAL A 68 14.33 15.40 5.15
N MET A 69 13.26 16.10 4.75
CA MET A 69 12.68 15.95 3.41
C MET A 69 13.64 16.39 2.32
N GLU A 70 14.38 17.48 2.53
CA GLU A 70 15.41 17.94 1.58
C GLU A 70 16.54 16.92 1.44
N GLU A 71 17.03 16.35 2.55
CA GLU A 71 18.08 15.34 2.54
C GLU A 71 17.67 14.03 1.85
N LEU A 72 16.42 13.59 2.02
CA LEU A 72 15.93 12.32 1.49
C LEU A 72 15.55 12.37 0.00
N PHE A 73 15.14 13.53 -0.51
CA PHE A 73 14.55 13.65 -1.85
C PHE A 73 15.40 14.45 -2.84
N LEU A 74 16.20 15.41 -2.37
CA LEU A 74 17.04 16.20 -3.26
C LEU A 74 18.35 15.47 -3.53
N SER A 75 18.84 15.54 -4.78
CA SER A 75 20.19 15.05 -5.05
C SER A 75 21.20 16.04 -4.48
N LYS A 76 22.34 15.54 -4.00
CA LYS A 76 23.46 16.39 -3.55
C LYS A 76 23.97 17.35 -4.63
N GLU A 77 23.64 17.06 -5.89
CA GLU A 77 24.04 17.82 -7.07
C GLU A 77 23.01 18.90 -7.47
N SER A 78 21.73 18.76 -7.09
CA SER A 78 20.71 19.74 -7.43
C SER A 78 20.65 20.85 -6.38
N ALA A 79 20.80 22.10 -6.82
CA ALA A 79 20.54 23.28 -5.99
C ALA A 79 19.02 23.55 -5.82
N SER A 80 18.20 22.51 -5.97
CA SER A 80 16.75 22.61 -5.98
C SER A 80 16.22 22.65 -4.54
N GLU A 81 15.03 23.21 -4.33
CA GLU A 81 14.36 23.28 -3.04
C GLU A 81 13.07 22.48 -3.09
N MET A 82 12.67 21.87 -1.98
CA MET A 82 11.34 21.26 -1.85
C MET A 82 10.28 22.35 -1.68
N MET A 83 9.24 22.33 -2.52
CA MET A 83 8.14 23.28 -2.51
C MET A 83 6.84 22.62 -2.03
N PRO A 84 6.09 23.26 -1.11
CA PRO A 84 4.78 22.78 -0.68
C PRO A 84 3.68 23.03 -1.74
N ILE A 85 2.95 21.99 -2.09
CA ILE A 85 1.83 21.96 -3.01
C ILE A 85 0.55 21.46 -2.31
N THR A 86 -0.61 21.83 -2.84
CA THR A 86 -1.92 21.50 -2.27
C THR A 86 -2.90 21.07 -3.36
N LEU A 87 -3.76 20.11 -3.04
CA LEU A 87 -4.88 19.70 -3.88
C LEU A 87 -5.88 20.85 -4.06
N ILE A 88 -6.16 21.25 -5.30
CA ILE A 88 -7.14 22.30 -5.61
C ILE A 88 -8.36 21.82 -6.39
N GLY A 89 -8.29 20.67 -7.06
CA GLY A 89 -9.42 20.15 -7.82
C GLY A 89 -9.08 18.99 -8.73
N GLN A 90 -9.94 18.75 -9.72
CA GLN A 90 -9.83 17.68 -10.71
C GLN A 90 -10.14 18.21 -12.12
N THR A 91 -9.56 17.58 -13.14
CA THR A 91 -9.83 17.89 -14.56
C THR A 91 -9.86 16.63 -15.40
N LYS A 92 -10.36 16.72 -16.64
CA LYS A 92 -10.33 15.60 -17.60
C LYS A 92 -9.60 16.03 -18.85
N LEU A 93 -8.55 15.28 -19.22
CA LEU A 93 -7.79 15.50 -20.43
C LEU A 93 -8.01 14.37 -21.43
N PRO A 94 -8.04 14.66 -22.74
CA PRO A 94 -8.09 13.62 -23.77
C PRO A 94 -6.78 12.82 -23.79
N LEU A 95 -6.87 11.49 -23.95
CA LEU A 95 -5.70 10.67 -24.28
C LEU A 95 -5.27 10.92 -25.72
N VAL A 96 -3.96 11.01 -25.96
CA VAL A 96 -3.45 10.97 -27.34
C VAL A 96 -3.53 9.52 -27.82
N GLY A 97 -4.57 9.21 -28.60
CA GLY A 97 -4.63 7.92 -29.28
C GLY A 97 -3.52 7.80 -30.32
N SER A 98 -2.74 6.72 -30.24
CA SER A 98 -1.84 6.27 -31.31
C SER A 98 -2.59 6.30 -32.64
N GLY A 99 -2.12 7.13 -33.56
CA GLY A 99 -2.81 7.44 -34.80
C GLY A 99 -3.05 6.18 -35.64
N ASN A 100 -4.27 5.65 -35.59
CA ASN A 100 -4.97 5.11 -36.75
C ASN A 100 -6.37 4.61 -36.36
N ARG A 101 -7.36 5.09 -37.13
CA ARG A 101 -8.75 4.62 -37.28
C ARG A 101 -9.80 5.19 -36.31
N THR A 102 -10.69 5.96 -36.95
CA THR A 102 -12.12 6.18 -36.66
C THR A 102 -12.48 6.58 -35.23
N VAL A 103 -12.93 7.84 -35.13
CA VAL A 103 -13.54 8.56 -34.01
C VAL A 103 -14.57 7.71 -33.24
N SER A 104 -14.10 6.78 -32.41
CA SER A 104 -14.83 6.23 -31.28
C SER A 104 -14.55 7.15 -30.09
N ALA A 105 -15.56 7.39 -29.25
CA ALA A 105 -15.59 8.39 -28.18
C ALA A 105 -14.20 8.60 -27.52
N ALA A 106 -13.68 9.84 -27.61
CA ALA A 106 -12.37 10.19 -27.08
C ALA A 106 -12.25 9.75 -25.62
N THR A 107 -11.37 8.78 -25.36
CA THR A 107 -11.05 8.34 -24.00
C THR A 107 -10.41 9.53 -23.30
N SER A 108 -11.01 9.95 -22.19
CA SER A 108 -10.47 11.02 -21.35
C SER A 108 -9.96 10.40 -20.05
N THR A 109 -8.80 10.84 -19.60
CA THR A 109 -8.25 10.48 -18.30
C THR A 109 -8.56 11.58 -17.31
N THR A 110 -9.03 11.18 -16.13
CA THR A 110 -9.24 12.15 -15.05
C THR A 110 -7.92 12.39 -14.34
N MET A 111 -7.63 13.66 -14.09
CA MET A 111 -6.42 14.13 -13.46
C MET A 111 -6.76 14.92 -12.21
N VAL A 112 -5.84 14.87 -11.26
CA VAL A 112 -5.85 15.70 -10.07
C VAL A 112 -5.02 16.95 -10.32
N VAL A 113 -5.49 18.09 -9.81
CA VAL A 113 -4.85 19.39 -9.98
C VAL A 113 -4.23 19.84 -8.66
N LEU A 114 -2.92 20.02 -8.65
CA LEU A 114 -2.14 20.46 -7.48
C LEU A 114 -1.56 21.85 -7.74
N ALA A 115 -1.71 22.80 -6.82
CA ALA A 115 -1.13 24.13 -6.95
C ALA A 115 -0.12 24.43 -5.85
N SER A 116 0.83 25.33 -6.11
CA SER A 116 1.72 25.83 -5.06
C SER A 116 0.94 26.60 -4.01
N SER A 117 1.25 26.35 -2.74
CA SER A 117 0.66 27.11 -1.62
C SER A 117 1.11 28.57 -1.56
N SER A 118 2.21 28.92 -2.25
CA SER A 118 2.81 30.26 -2.21
C SER A 118 2.27 31.23 -3.27
N THR A 119 1.62 30.73 -4.31
CA THR A 119 1.13 31.55 -5.42
C THR A 119 -0.25 32.12 -5.07
N THR A 120 -0.28 33.26 -4.38
CA THR A 120 -1.50 34.07 -4.26
C THR A 120 -1.60 34.95 -5.50
N THR A 121 -2.49 34.62 -6.43
CA THR A 121 -2.75 35.45 -7.61
C THR A 121 -3.54 36.68 -7.20
N THR A 122 -2.95 37.85 -7.43
CA THR A 122 -3.54 39.16 -7.14
C THR A 122 -4.68 39.49 -8.10
N THR A 123 -5.89 39.55 -7.55
CA THR A 123 -6.97 40.51 -7.86
C THR A 123 -7.17 40.94 -9.32
N SER A 124 -8.18 40.37 -9.98
CA SER A 124 -9.24 41.13 -10.65
C SER A 124 -10.44 40.20 -10.88
N LYS A 125 -11.65 40.74 -11.04
CA LYS A 125 -12.96 40.03 -11.06
C LYS A 125 -13.16 39.03 -12.23
N SER A 126 -12.09 38.54 -12.85
CA SER A 126 -12.12 37.57 -13.94
C SER A 126 -11.32 36.34 -13.54
N ARG A 127 -12.01 35.22 -13.25
CA ARG A 127 -11.54 33.82 -13.27
C ARG A 127 -10.22 33.55 -12.53
N ASP A 128 -10.29 32.83 -11.40
CA ASP A 128 -9.11 32.44 -10.62
C ASP A 128 -8.24 31.45 -11.43
N GLN A 129 -7.24 32.00 -12.13
CA GLN A 129 -6.23 31.24 -12.85
C GLN A 129 -5.05 30.97 -11.92
N ARG A 130 -4.63 29.70 -11.86
CA ARG A 130 -3.49 29.26 -11.04
C ARG A 130 -2.53 28.43 -11.88
N VAL A 131 -1.25 28.54 -11.54
CA VAL A 131 -0.20 27.65 -12.04
C VAL A 131 -0.31 26.35 -11.25
N ALA A 132 -0.59 25.25 -11.94
CA ALA A 132 -0.86 23.98 -11.32
C ALA A 132 -0.20 22.81 -12.04
N LEU A 133 0.16 21.80 -11.26
CA LEU A 133 0.63 20.51 -11.70
C LEU A 133 -0.57 19.58 -11.93
N LEU A 134 -0.59 18.93 -13.10
CA LEU A 134 -1.63 17.99 -13.48
C LEU A 134 -1.10 16.57 -13.29
N VAL A 135 -1.78 15.79 -12.44
CA VAL A 135 -1.36 14.44 -12.10
C VAL A 135 -2.38 13.43 -12.61
N PRO A 136 -2.00 12.49 -13.49
CA PRO A 136 -2.89 11.43 -13.93
C PRO A 136 -3.15 10.43 -12.79
N LEU A 137 -4.40 9.98 -12.70
CA LEU A 137 -4.82 8.91 -11.80
C LEU A 137 -4.83 7.57 -12.54
N THR A 138 -4.32 6.51 -11.91
CA THR A 138 -4.27 5.17 -12.50
C THR A 138 -5.63 4.49 -12.46
N SER A 139 -6.40 4.67 -11.38
CA SER A 139 -7.79 4.22 -11.25
C SER A 139 -8.68 5.41 -10.86
N PRO A 140 -9.08 6.25 -11.84
CA PRO A 140 -9.66 7.55 -11.55
C PRO A 140 -10.92 7.48 -10.69
N GLU A 141 -11.80 6.49 -10.89
CA GLU A 141 -13.05 6.41 -10.12
C GLU A 141 -12.83 6.05 -8.65
N SER A 142 -11.93 5.12 -8.35
CA SER A 142 -11.66 4.68 -6.98
C SER A 142 -10.83 5.71 -6.23
N GLN A 143 -9.80 6.27 -6.88
CA GLN A 143 -8.85 7.22 -6.30
C GLN A 143 -9.50 8.58 -6.05
N LEU A 144 -10.30 9.10 -6.98
CA LEU A 144 -11.06 10.34 -6.76
C LEU A 144 -12.05 10.20 -5.61
N LYS A 145 -12.64 9.01 -5.44
CA LYS A 145 -13.55 8.73 -4.33
C LYS A 145 -12.80 8.77 -2.99
N LEU A 146 -11.59 8.25 -2.91
CA LEU A 146 -10.77 8.33 -1.70
C LEU A 146 -10.34 9.77 -1.40
N LEU A 147 -9.86 10.47 -2.43
CA LEU A 147 -9.39 11.85 -2.30
C LEU A 147 -10.52 12.83 -1.98
N SER A 148 -11.72 12.63 -2.51
CA SER A 148 -12.85 13.52 -2.23
C SER A 148 -13.23 13.51 -0.75
N PHE A 149 -13.23 12.35 -0.10
CA PHE A 149 -13.48 12.27 1.34
C PHE A 149 -12.37 12.91 2.17
N ALA A 150 -11.11 12.67 1.81
CA ALA A 150 -9.98 13.31 2.49
C ALA A 150 -10.02 14.85 2.33
N TYR A 151 -10.43 15.33 1.15
CA TYR A 151 -10.51 16.76 0.84
C TYR A 151 -11.66 17.48 1.55
N ALA A 152 -12.82 16.84 1.68
CA ALA A 152 -13.99 17.44 2.35
C ALA A 152 -13.70 17.84 3.80
N LYS A 153 -12.78 17.14 4.47
CA LYS A 153 -12.50 17.25 5.92
C LYS A 153 -13.72 17.01 6.82
N GLU A 154 -14.81 16.52 6.25
CA GLU A 154 -16.03 16.18 6.97
C GLU A 154 -15.93 14.75 7.52
N PRO A 155 -16.46 14.49 8.72
CA PRO A 155 -16.52 13.13 9.25
C PRO A 155 -17.44 12.26 8.40
N LEU A 156 -17.07 11.00 8.19
CA LEU A 156 -17.90 10.06 7.44
C LEU A 156 -19.22 9.80 8.19
N SER A 157 -20.34 9.91 7.46
CA SER A 157 -21.68 9.68 8.00
C SER A 157 -21.90 8.25 8.49
N SER A 158 -21.20 7.28 7.90
CA SER A 158 -21.24 5.89 8.32
C SER A 158 -19.89 5.21 8.20
N LEU A 159 -19.67 4.28 9.11
CA LEU A 159 -18.46 3.46 9.16
C LEU A 159 -18.52 2.27 8.19
N THR A 160 -19.72 1.89 7.72
CA THR A 160 -19.91 0.99 6.56
C THR A 160 -19.32 1.61 5.28
N LEU A 161 -19.49 2.92 5.11
CA LEU A 161 -18.86 3.65 4.02
C LEU A 161 -17.33 3.62 4.17
N LEU A 162 -16.80 3.82 5.38
CA LEU A 162 -15.36 3.67 5.66
C LEU A 162 -14.84 2.28 5.26
N LEU A 163 -15.52 1.19 5.64
CA LEU A 163 -15.13 -0.17 5.23
C LEU A 163 -15.10 -0.34 3.71
N SER A 164 -16.07 0.24 3.00
CA SER A 164 -16.12 0.19 1.53
C SER A 164 -15.00 0.99 0.86
N LEU A 165 -14.46 1.99 1.55
CA LEU A 165 -13.34 2.80 1.09
C LEU A 165 -12.00 2.16 1.47
N ASN A 166 -11.91 1.52 2.64
CA ASN A 166 -10.72 0.79 3.08
C ASN A 166 -10.31 -0.29 2.09
N THR A 167 -11.27 -1.00 1.48
CA THR A 167 -10.96 -2.00 0.45
C THR A 167 -10.36 -1.40 -0.82
N LEU A 168 -10.70 -0.15 -1.16
CA LEU A 168 -10.10 0.55 -2.31
C LEU A 168 -8.64 0.94 -2.04
N LEU A 169 -8.29 1.20 -0.78
CA LEU A 169 -6.92 1.53 -0.36
C LEU A 169 -6.05 0.27 -0.23
N VAL A 170 -6.56 -0.76 0.45
CA VAL A 170 -5.76 -1.93 0.88
C VAL A 170 -5.56 -2.98 -0.22
N ASN A 171 -6.46 -3.08 -1.19
CA ASN A 171 -6.38 -4.11 -2.25
C ASN A 171 -5.53 -3.65 -3.46
N ARG A 172 -4.59 -2.73 -3.27
CA ARG A 172 -3.70 -2.22 -4.32
C ARG A 172 -2.30 -2.79 -4.11
N ASP A 173 -1.80 -3.46 -5.14
CA ASP A 173 -0.47 -4.06 -5.12
C ASP A 173 0.62 -2.98 -5.12
N ASN A 174 1.67 -3.17 -4.30
CA ASN A 174 2.82 -2.27 -4.19
C ASN A 174 2.44 -0.82 -3.80
N ALA A 175 1.27 -0.65 -3.18
CA ALA A 175 0.78 0.63 -2.71
C ALA A 175 1.21 0.91 -1.26
N LEU A 176 0.69 1.98 -0.67
CA LEU A 176 1.02 2.43 0.68
C LEU A 176 0.93 1.28 1.71
N PHE A 177 -0.17 0.53 1.71
CA PHE A 177 -0.39 -0.53 2.68
C PHE A 177 0.66 -1.66 2.59
N ASP A 178 1.17 -1.94 1.39
CA ASP A 178 2.14 -3.02 1.17
C ASP A 178 3.56 -2.63 1.56
N ASN A 179 3.92 -1.37 1.35
CA ASN A 179 5.29 -0.86 1.50
C ASN A 179 5.62 -0.36 2.91
N VAL A 180 4.64 -0.33 3.82
CA VAL A 180 4.89 -0.04 5.24
C VAL A 180 5.79 -1.14 5.84
N PRO A 181 6.77 -0.79 6.69
CA PRO A 181 7.76 -1.74 7.24
C PRO A 181 7.18 -2.61 8.36
N TRP A 182 6.09 -3.33 8.08
CA TRP A 182 5.37 -4.12 9.08
C TRP A 182 6.29 -5.11 9.81
N SER A 183 7.10 -5.88 9.07
CA SER A 183 7.94 -6.94 9.65
C SER A 183 9.05 -6.45 10.57
N THR A 184 9.53 -5.21 10.37
CA THR A 184 10.65 -4.67 11.14
C THR A 184 10.18 -3.74 12.26
N TRP A 185 9.03 -3.07 12.10
CA TRP A 185 8.57 -2.04 13.03
C TRP A 185 7.39 -2.46 13.91
N SER A 186 6.74 -3.62 13.68
CA SER A 186 5.72 -4.16 14.59
C SER A 186 6.31 -5.18 15.56
N VAL A 187 6.34 -4.87 16.86
CA VAL A 187 6.48 -5.87 17.93
C VAL A 187 5.46 -5.57 19.02
N ASP A 188 4.79 -6.62 19.50
CA ASP A 188 3.94 -6.56 20.68
C ASP A 188 4.78 -6.84 21.93
N PRO A 189 5.11 -5.80 22.74
CA PRO A 189 5.84 -6.00 23.99
C PRO A 189 5.06 -6.84 25.02
N GLN A 190 3.76 -7.09 24.82
CA GLN A 190 2.89 -7.78 25.78
C GLN A 190 2.53 -9.23 25.40
N ARG A 191 2.99 -9.75 24.24
CA ARG A 191 2.77 -11.14 23.79
C ARG A 191 1.31 -11.60 23.87
N ARG A 192 0.35 -10.76 23.47
CA ARG A 192 -1.08 -11.01 23.66
C ARG A 192 -1.65 -12.04 22.67
N ASN A 193 -1.15 -12.13 21.44
CA ASN A 193 -1.76 -13.06 20.47
C ASN A 193 -1.16 -14.48 20.59
N ARG A 194 -2.02 -15.47 20.37
CA ARG A 194 -1.66 -16.88 20.38
C ARG A 194 -1.97 -17.49 19.02
N ASP A 195 -1.21 -18.51 18.62
CA ASP A 195 -1.45 -19.28 17.41
C ASP A 195 -2.73 -20.12 17.54
N ALA A 196 -3.06 -20.85 16.49
CA ALA A 196 -4.21 -21.76 16.44
C ALA A 196 -4.22 -22.81 17.55
N ALA A 197 -3.05 -23.16 18.08
CA ALA A 197 -2.84 -24.16 19.11
C ALA A 197 -2.74 -23.54 20.51
N GLY A 198 -2.97 -22.23 20.64
CA GLY A 198 -2.87 -21.51 21.91
C GLY A 198 -1.44 -21.25 22.37
N ASN A 199 -0.43 -21.51 21.54
CA ASN A 199 0.94 -21.13 21.83
C ASN A 199 1.11 -19.62 21.62
N PRO A 200 1.87 -18.91 22.46
CA PRO A 200 2.24 -17.53 22.16
C PRO A 200 2.92 -17.51 20.79
N ILE A 201 2.40 -16.71 19.85
CA ILE A 201 3.13 -16.48 18.60
C ILE A 201 4.42 -15.76 19.00
N GLU A 202 5.53 -16.05 18.33
CA GLU A 202 6.76 -15.32 18.58
C GLU A 202 6.49 -13.82 18.47
N SER A 203 6.98 -13.03 19.44
CA SER A 203 6.65 -11.61 19.63
C SER A 203 6.85 -10.73 18.40
N LYS A 204 7.66 -11.21 17.44
CA LYS A 204 7.98 -10.60 16.16
C LYS A 204 6.84 -10.60 15.11
N PHE A 205 5.71 -11.27 15.37
CA PHE A 205 4.62 -11.39 14.39
C PHE A 205 3.28 -10.78 14.84
N HIS A 206 3.27 -10.03 15.94
CA HIS A 206 2.09 -9.35 16.47
C HIS A 206 2.04 -7.89 16.03
N LEU A 207 0.83 -7.35 15.80
CA LEU A 207 0.59 -5.99 15.30
C LEU A 207 1.20 -5.73 13.91
N GLY A 208 1.46 -6.81 13.16
CA GLY A 208 1.99 -6.73 11.80
C GLY A 208 0.92 -6.48 10.75
N LYS A 209 1.29 -6.62 9.48
CA LYS A 209 0.44 -6.38 8.29
C LYS A 209 -0.94 -7.04 8.38
N ARG A 210 -1.01 -8.26 8.90
CA ARG A 210 -2.27 -9.02 9.05
C ARG A 210 -3.23 -8.33 10.04
N ASP A 211 -2.72 -7.79 11.14
CA ASP A 211 -3.54 -7.15 12.15
C ASP A 211 -4.04 -5.81 11.63
N ALA A 212 -3.16 -5.02 11.00
CA ALA A 212 -3.54 -3.81 10.26
C ALA A 212 -4.65 -4.09 9.24
N TYR A 213 -4.52 -5.16 8.42
CA TYR A 213 -5.55 -5.57 7.46
C TYR A 213 -6.89 -5.85 8.15
N ASN A 214 -6.87 -6.57 9.28
CA ASN A 214 -8.08 -6.83 10.04
C ASN A 214 -8.71 -5.54 10.60
N ARG A 215 -7.91 -4.53 10.95
CA ARG A 215 -8.41 -3.19 11.32
C ARG A 215 -9.09 -2.48 10.16
N PHE A 216 -8.50 -2.53 8.97
CA PHE A 216 -9.14 -2.00 7.77
C PHE A 216 -10.46 -2.70 7.44
N MET A 217 -10.58 -3.98 7.77
CA MET A 217 -11.82 -4.75 7.61
C MET A 217 -12.81 -4.60 8.78
N GLY A 218 -12.48 -3.77 9.78
CA GLY A 218 -13.32 -3.49 10.95
C GLY A 218 -13.57 -4.69 11.86
N LYS A 219 -12.69 -5.70 11.82
CA LYS A 219 -12.87 -6.92 12.64
C LYS A 219 -12.52 -6.70 14.10
N ASP A 220 -11.59 -5.78 14.37
CA ASP A 220 -11.10 -5.42 15.70
C ASP A 220 -11.71 -4.12 16.22
N TRP A 221 -12.63 -3.50 15.47
CA TRP A 221 -13.16 -2.20 15.86
C TRP A 221 -14.03 -2.32 17.10
N PRO A 222 -13.69 -1.58 18.17
CA PRO A 222 -14.47 -1.60 19.39
C PRO A 222 -15.92 -1.24 19.08
N GLY A 223 -16.84 -2.12 19.48
CA GLY A 223 -18.29 -1.84 19.53
C GLY A 223 -18.99 -1.91 18.18
N ARG A 224 -18.24 -2.24 17.13
CA ARG A 224 -18.74 -2.37 15.75
C ARG A 224 -18.23 -3.61 15.01
N SER A 225 -17.47 -4.47 15.69
CA SER A 225 -17.24 -5.83 15.19
C SER A 225 -18.60 -6.50 14.90
N LEU A 226 -18.65 -7.29 13.82
CA LEU A 226 -19.83 -8.10 13.50
C LEU A 226 -19.98 -9.32 14.42
N ALA A 227 -19.20 -9.38 15.52
CA ALA A 227 -19.40 -10.39 16.53
C ALA A 227 -20.76 -10.19 17.20
N LEU A 228 -21.47 -11.29 17.43
CA LEU A 228 -22.83 -11.29 17.95
C LEU A 228 -22.94 -10.49 19.27
N GLY A 229 -21.97 -10.66 20.17
CA GLY A 229 -21.90 -9.97 21.45
C GLY A 229 -21.77 -8.44 21.32
N ASN A 230 -20.93 -7.96 20.41
CA ASN A 230 -20.73 -6.51 20.21
C ASN A 230 -21.95 -5.85 19.57
N MET A 231 -22.60 -6.53 18.61
CA MET A 231 -23.87 -6.04 18.04
C MET A 231 -24.98 -6.00 19.08
N ALA A 232 -25.05 -6.99 19.98
CA ALA A 232 -26.03 -7.01 21.07
C ALA A 232 -25.77 -5.92 22.11
N MET A 233 -24.51 -5.66 22.48
CA MET A 233 -24.13 -4.54 23.35
C MET A 233 -24.49 -3.19 22.73
N ARG A 234 -24.30 -3.05 21.41
CA ARG A 234 -24.71 -1.85 20.68
C ARG A 234 -26.23 -1.67 20.65
N LEU A 235 -26.97 -2.75 20.44
CA LEU A 235 -28.44 -2.72 20.55
C LEU A 235 -28.86 -2.27 21.95
N SER A 236 -28.24 -2.80 23.00
CA SER A 236 -28.48 -2.39 24.39
C SER A 236 -28.15 -0.92 24.63
N TYR A 237 -27.05 -0.41 24.09
CA TYR A 237 -26.70 1.01 24.16
C TYR A 237 -27.76 1.91 23.52
N LEU A 238 -28.18 1.59 22.28
CA LEU A 238 -29.21 2.34 21.56
C LEU A 238 -30.55 2.36 22.30
N MET A 239 -30.91 1.22 22.92
CA MET A 239 -32.12 1.11 23.75
C MET A 239 -32.00 1.96 25.03
N GLY A 240 -30.82 1.99 25.66
CA GLY A 240 -30.53 2.80 26.83
C GLY A 240 -30.53 4.31 26.56
N GLU A 241 -30.07 4.74 25.38
CA GLU A 241 -30.19 6.14 24.93
C GLU A 241 -31.65 6.54 24.72
N SER A 242 -32.45 5.72 24.03
CA SER A 242 -33.88 6.02 23.82
C SER A 242 -34.65 6.18 25.13
N ALA A 243 -34.33 5.37 26.15
CA ALA A 243 -34.96 5.49 27.47
C ALA A 243 -34.57 6.79 28.20
N LYS A 244 -33.35 7.30 27.97
CA LYS A 244 -32.89 8.57 28.55
C LYS A 244 -33.55 9.77 27.84
N THR A 245 -33.67 9.77 26.52
CA THR A 245 -34.34 10.85 25.77
C THR A 245 -35.84 10.92 26.04
N GLU A 246 -36.54 9.79 26.16
CA GLU A 246 -37.96 9.76 26.57
C GLU A 246 -38.19 10.40 27.95
N SER A 247 -37.22 10.28 28.86
CA SER A 247 -37.30 10.90 30.19
C SER A 247 -36.99 12.42 30.22
N ALA A 248 -36.38 12.95 29.15
CA ALA A 248 -35.91 14.33 29.08
C ALA A 248 -36.92 15.32 28.47
N GLY A 249 -38.03 14.84 27.91
CA GLY A 249 -39.16 15.68 27.47
C GLY A 249 -38.85 16.72 26.39
N LEU A 250 -37.86 16.46 25.52
CA LEU A 250 -37.52 17.32 24.38
C LEU A 250 -38.45 17.01 23.20
N ASP A 251 -38.97 18.06 22.55
CA ASP A 251 -39.97 17.98 21.47
C ASP A 251 -39.56 16.97 20.38
N GLU A 252 -40.36 15.90 20.32
CA GLU A 252 -40.29 14.76 19.43
C GLU A 252 -40.99 15.13 18.12
N ASP A 253 -40.34 15.19 16.95
CA ASP A 253 -41.13 15.07 15.70
C ASP A 253 -40.38 14.56 14.47
N GLU A 254 -39.04 14.62 14.37
CA GLU A 254 -38.36 14.12 13.15
C GLU A 254 -37.17 13.14 13.33
N SER A 255 -36.45 13.12 14.46
CA SER A 255 -35.25 12.25 14.59
C SER A 255 -35.49 10.84 15.18
N LEU A 256 -36.62 10.62 15.85
CA LEU A 256 -36.90 9.37 16.59
C LEU A 256 -37.35 8.21 15.68
N ALA A 257 -38.00 8.52 14.55
CA ALA A 257 -38.46 7.50 13.59
C ALA A 257 -37.29 6.70 13.00
N ASP A 258 -36.18 7.37 12.65
CA ASP A 258 -34.98 6.74 12.09
C ASP A 258 -34.19 5.91 13.12
N SER A 259 -34.26 6.24 14.41
CA SER A 259 -33.58 5.46 15.45
C SER A 259 -34.27 4.11 15.66
N SER A 260 -35.61 4.11 15.72
CA SER A 260 -36.40 2.89 15.96
C SER A 260 -36.28 1.85 14.83
N THR A 261 -36.21 2.31 13.58
CA THR A 261 -36.05 1.44 12.40
C THR A 261 -34.65 0.84 12.35
N ASN A 262 -33.62 1.60 12.73
CA ASN A 262 -32.25 1.12 12.86
C ASN A 262 -32.08 0.08 13.98
N GLN A 263 -32.74 0.25 15.13
CA GLN A 263 -32.73 -0.71 16.23
C GLN A 263 -33.36 -2.05 15.82
N LEU A 264 -34.54 -2.02 15.18
CA LEU A 264 -35.23 -3.22 14.70
C LEU A 264 -34.45 -3.95 13.60
N GLY A 265 -33.86 -3.19 12.67
CA GLY A 265 -32.98 -3.74 11.64
C GLY A 265 -31.75 -4.45 12.23
N LEU A 266 -31.13 -3.85 13.25
CA LEU A 266 -30.00 -4.47 13.97
C LEU A 266 -30.44 -5.73 14.73
N ALA A 267 -31.54 -5.67 15.48
CA ALA A 267 -32.09 -6.81 16.22
C ALA A 267 -32.39 -8.01 15.31
N LYS A 268 -33.03 -7.74 14.15
CA LYS A 268 -33.27 -8.74 13.11
C LYS A 268 -31.97 -9.39 12.63
N ARG A 269 -30.95 -8.57 12.34
CA ARG A 269 -29.66 -9.07 11.86
C ARG A 269 -28.93 -9.93 12.88
N ILE A 270 -28.98 -9.55 14.16
CA ILE A 270 -28.38 -10.34 15.24
C ILE A 270 -29.06 -11.70 15.34
N LEU A 271 -30.40 -11.75 15.31
CA LEU A 271 -31.15 -13.02 15.34
C LEU A 271 -30.83 -13.91 14.14
N GLU A 272 -30.74 -13.37 12.93
CA GLU A 272 -30.33 -14.12 11.73
C GLU A 272 -28.95 -14.77 11.89
N LEU A 273 -27.98 -14.03 12.44
CA LEU A 273 -26.63 -14.54 12.68
C LEU A 273 -26.62 -15.60 13.77
N ARG A 274 -27.34 -15.39 14.88
CA ARG A 274 -27.44 -16.38 15.96
C ARG A 274 -28.07 -17.68 15.49
N ILE A 275 -29.12 -17.62 14.66
CA ILE A 275 -29.74 -18.82 14.10
C ILE A 275 -28.72 -19.61 13.28
N ARG A 276 -27.86 -18.95 12.49
CA ARG A 276 -26.79 -19.63 11.75
C ARG A 276 -25.74 -20.23 12.66
N GLU A 277 -25.30 -19.52 13.70
CA GLU A 277 -24.35 -20.05 14.69
C GLU A 277 -24.91 -21.30 15.38
N LEU A 278 -26.14 -21.26 15.86
CA LEU A 278 -26.81 -22.40 16.50
C LEU A 278 -26.99 -23.59 15.55
N GLN A 279 -27.28 -23.33 14.26
CA GLN A 279 -27.34 -24.39 13.24
C GLN A 279 -25.99 -25.06 13.03
N MET A 280 -24.90 -24.29 13.07
CA MET A 280 -23.55 -24.82 12.95
C MET A 280 -23.13 -25.62 14.19
N GLU A 281 -23.38 -25.10 15.39
CA GLU A 281 -23.08 -25.80 16.66
C GLU A 281 -23.87 -27.12 16.76
N LEU A 282 -25.13 -27.15 16.31
CA LEU A 282 -25.92 -28.39 16.23
C LEU A 282 -25.32 -29.40 15.25
N ALA A 283 -24.88 -28.95 14.07
CA ALA A 283 -24.23 -29.83 13.10
C ALA A 283 -22.92 -30.43 13.65
N GLU A 284 -22.17 -29.65 14.44
CA GLU A 284 -20.95 -30.12 15.10
C GLU A 284 -21.26 -31.13 16.21
N LEU A 285 -22.26 -30.87 17.07
CA LEU A 285 -22.71 -31.84 18.07
C LEU A 285 -23.22 -33.13 17.44
N ASP A 286 -23.92 -33.05 16.31
CA ASP A 286 -24.35 -34.24 15.56
C ASP A 286 -23.16 -35.05 15.04
N SER A 287 -22.11 -34.38 14.57
CA SER A 287 -20.85 -35.03 14.19
C SER A 287 -20.18 -35.69 15.40
N GLN A 288 -20.11 -35.01 16.54
CA GLN A 288 -19.51 -35.55 17.77
C GLN A 288 -20.30 -36.74 18.31
N LEU A 289 -21.63 -36.66 18.30
CA LEU A 289 -22.51 -37.77 18.68
C LEU A 289 -22.35 -38.96 17.73
N ALA A 290 -22.17 -38.73 16.43
CA ALA A 290 -21.91 -39.80 15.47
C ALA A 290 -20.55 -40.48 15.74
N ILE A 291 -19.50 -39.71 16.06
CA ILE A 291 -18.18 -40.25 16.44
C ILE A 291 -18.29 -41.05 17.75
N ALA A 292 -18.90 -40.48 18.78
CA ALA A 292 -19.05 -41.12 20.07
C ALA A 292 -19.86 -42.44 19.99
N ARG A 293 -20.89 -42.49 19.13
CA ARG A 293 -21.66 -43.72 18.87
C ARG A 293 -20.88 -44.78 18.11
N ASN A 294 -19.93 -44.38 17.28
CA ASN A 294 -19.10 -45.31 16.49
C ASN A 294 -17.90 -45.84 17.29
N ASN A 295 -17.47 -45.13 18.34
CA ASN A 295 -16.31 -45.49 19.18
C ASN A 295 -16.74 -45.71 20.66
N PRO A 296 -17.50 -46.78 20.98
CA PRO A 296 -17.99 -47.01 22.35
C PRO A 296 -16.88 -47.30 23.37
N ASP A 297 -15.67 -47.67 22.92
CA ASP A 297 -14.52 -47.93 23.80
C ASP A 297 -13.82 -46.64 24.26
N GLU A 298 -14.00 -45.52 23.55
CA GLU A 298 -13.34 -44.23 23.84
C GLU A 298 -14.25 -43.24 24.59
N PHE A 299 -15.58 -43.38 24.46
CA PHE A 299 -16.56 -42.45 25.03
C PHE A 299 -17.48 -43.17 26.00
N SER A 300 -17.66 -42.63 27.20
CA SER A 300 -18.57 -43.22 28.19
C SER A 300 -20.03 -42.95 27.81
N ASP A 301 -20.95 -43.80 28.30
CA ASP A 301 -22.40 -43.55 28.18
C ASP A 301 -22.83 -42.22 28.82
N GLU A 302 -22.07 -41.72 29.80
CA GLU A 302 -22.28 -40.41 30.41
C GLU A 302 -21.94 -39.27 29.45
N ASP A 303 -20.85 -39.39 28.68
CA ASP A 303 -20.46 -38.41 27.65
C ASP A 303 -21.51 -38.31 26.54
N VAL A 304 -22.03 -39.46 26.09
CA VAL A 304 -23.09 -39.51 25.07
C VAL A 304 -24.38 -38.87 25.61
N LYS A 305 -24.73 -39.09 26.88
CA LYS A 305 -25.90 -38.44 27.51
C LYS A 305 -25.69 -36.93 27.68
N ALA A 306 -24.48 -36.49 28.04
CA ALA A 306 -24.13 -35.09 28.14
C ALA A 306 -24.25 -34.39 26.78
N LEU A 307 -23.69 -34.97 25.71
CA LEU A 307 -23.82 -34.44 24.35
C LEU A 307 -25.28 -34.39 23.88
N GLN A 308 -26.10 -35.39 24.23
CA GLN A 308 -27.55 -35.36 23.93
C GLN A 308 -28.30 -34.28 24.73
N GLY A 309 -27.90 -34.03 25.98
CA GLY A 309 -28.40 -32.92 26.79
C GLY A 309 -28.12 -31.58 26.11
N SER A 310 -26.85 -31.32 25.80
CA SER A 310 -26.41 -30.11 25.10
C SER A 310 -27.13 -29.92 23.76
N LYS A 311 -27.36 -31.00 23.01
CA LYS A 311 -28.13 -30.93 21.76
C LYS A 311 -29.56 -30.44 21.96
N ARG A 312 -30.29 -30.95 22.96
CA ARG A 312 -31.67 -30.51 23.25
C ARG A 312 -31.71 -29.04 23.65
N ASP A 313 -30.74 -28.60 24.45
CA ASP A 313 -30.65 -27.20 24.88
C ASP A 313 -30.40 -26.28 23.67
N LEU A 314 -29.52 -26.67 22.73
CA LEU A 314 -29.29 -25.91 21.49
C LEU A 314 -30.49 -25.91 20.55
N GLU A 315 -31.22 -27.03 20.42
CA GLU A 315 -32.46 -27.09 19.62
C GLU A 315 -33.54 -26.16 20.18
N GLN A 316 -33.69 -26.12 21.50
CA GLN A 316 -34.61 -25.20 22.18
C GLN A 316 -34.22 -23.74 21.92
N ASN A 317 -32.94 -23.39 22.12
CA ASN A 317 -32.42 -22.04 21.84
C ASN A 317 -32.61 -21.61 20.39
N LEU A 318 -32.44 -22.53 19.43
CA LEU A 318 -32.67 -22.27 18.01
C LEU A 318 -34.14 -22.01 17.71
N GLN A 319 -35.05 -22.76 18.34
CA GLN A 319 -36.48 -22.55 18.17
C GLN A 319 -36.92 -21.20 18.75
N ASP A 320 -36.39 -20.83 19.92
CA ASP A 320 -36.69 -19.56 20.57
C ASP A 320 -36.18 -18.37 19.73
N ALA A 321 -34.96 -18.45 19.20
CA ALA A 321 -34.41 -17.42 18.29
C ALA A 321 -35.24 -17.28 16.99
N LYS A 322 -35.73 -18.38 16.42
CA LYS A 322 -36.63 -18.34 15.25
C LYS A 322 -37.98 -17.72 15.58
N ASN A 323 -38.53 -18.01 16.76
CA ASN A 323 -39.79 -17.42 17.21
C ASN A 323 -39.63 -15.90 17.36
N ASP A 324 -38.54 -15.43 17.98
CA ASP A 324 -38.26 -14.01 18.14
C ASP A 324 -38.03 -13.29 16.79
N LEU A 325 -37.35 -13.94 15.83
CA LEU A 325 -37.22 -13.40 14.47
C LEU A 325 -38.57 -13.28 13.74
N ASN A 326 -39.43 -14.29 13.89
CA ASN A 326 -40.77 -14.28 13.31
C ASN A 326 -41.63 -13.17 13.94
N LEU A 327 -41.51 -12.93 15.24
CA LEU A 327 -42.19 -11.84 15.92
C LEU A 327 -41.73 -10.46 15.42
N LEU A 328 -40.42 -10.28 15.12
CA LEU A 328 -39.91 -9.04 14.51
C LEU A 328 -40.40 -8.83 13.07
N LEU A 329 -40.47 -9.90 12.27
CA LEU A 329 -40.91 -9.83 10.87
C LEU A 329 -42.42 -9.58 10.70
N GLN A 330 -43.22 -9.89 11.73
CA GLN A 330 -44.65 -9.62 11.73
C GLN A 330 -44.94 -8.13 12.00
N GLU A 331 -44.52 -7.26 11.06
CA GLU A 331 -44.69 -5.79 11.12
C GLU A 331 -46.16 -5.37 11.28
N ASN A 332 -47.11 -6.18 10.79
CA ASN A 332 -48.54 -5.87 10.72
C ASN A 332 -49.42 -6.47 11.84
N VAL A 333 -48.87 -7.28 12.74
CA VAL A 333 -49.67 -7.87 13.82
C VAL A 333 -49.71 -6.89 14.98
N LYS A 334 -50.89 -6.75 15.61
CA LYS A 334 -51.21 -5.91 16.79
C LYS A 334 -50.43 -6.31 18.05
N SER A 335 -49.17 -6.74 17.92
CA SER A 335 -48.28 -6.91 19.06
C SER A 335 -48.19 -5.57 19.78
N THR A 336 -48.39 -5.64 21.09
CA THR A 336 -48.35 -4.42 21.91
C THR A 336 -46.95 -3.82 21.81
N LYS A 337 -46.80 -2.47 21.80
CA LYS A 337 -45.48 -1.81 21.78
C LYS A 337 -44.52 -2.42 22.83
N LYS A 338 -45.08 -2.91 23.94
CA LYS A 338 -44.38 -3.61 25.01
C LYS A 338 -43.71 -4.93 24.59
N GLU A 339 -44.34 -5.73 23.74
CA GLU A 339 -43.77 -7.00 23.23
C GLU A 339 -42.66 -6.75 22.21
N ARG A 340 -42.81 -5.73 21.35
CA ARG A 340 -41.78 -5.36 20.37
C ARG A 340 -40.51 -4.86 21.07
N ASN A 341 -40.65 -4.07 22.13
CA ASN A 341 -39.50 -3.57 22.91
C ASN A 341 -38.85 -4.65 23.78
N ALA A 342 -39.56 -5.74 24.12
CA ALA A 342 -39.03 -6.85 24.89
C ALA A 342 -38.08 -7.78 24.11
N ILE A 343 -38.07 -7.72 22.77
CA ILE A 343 -37.17 -8.53 21.93
C ILE A 343 -35.73 -7.99 22.02
N PRO A 344 -35.45 -6.68 21.81
CA PRO A 344 -34.14 -6.11 22.06
C PRO A 344 -33.60 -6.36 23.47
N ASP A 345 -34.44 -6.33 24.50
CA ASP A 345 -34.02 -6.61 25.89
C ASP A 345 -33.60 -8.06 26.09
N ARG A 346 -34.32 -9.02 25.48
CA ARG A 346 -33.92 -10.43 25.47
C ARG A 346 -32.61 -10.63 24.70
N ILE A 347 -32.43 -9.90 23.59
CA ILE A 347 -31.17 -9.84 22.82
C ILE A 347 -30.05 -9.10 23.58
N ALA A 348 -30.33 -8.25 24.55
CA ALA A 348 -29.28 -7.71 25.40
C ALA A 348 -28.88 -8.74 26.46
N LYS A 349 -29.88 -9.38 27.07
CA LYS A 349 -29.70 -10.31 28.19
C LYS A 349 -28.92 -11.57 27.81
N TRP A 350 -29.27 -12.22 26.70
CA TRP A 350 -28.57 -13.42 26.23
C TRP A 350 -27.07 -13.16 25.91
N ALA A 351 -26.70 -11.93 25.53
CA ALA A 351 -25.35 -11.56 25.10
C ALA A 351 -24.49 -11.24 26.32
N ALA A 352 -25.11 -10.67 27.35
CA ALA A 352 -24.49 -10.57 28.67
C ALA A 352 -24.29 -11.94 29.33
N GLU A 353 -25.22 -12.89 29.13
CA GLU A 353 -25.11 -14.26 29.63
C GLU A 353 -24.02 -15.07 28.87
N ASP A 354 -24.00 -15.02 27.55
CA ASP A 354 -22.96 -15.66 26.72
C ASP A 354 -21.57 -15.05 26.96
N GLY A 355 -21.49 -13.73 27.19
CA GLY A 355 -20.24 -13.00 27.46
C GLY A 355 -19.64 -13.28 28.85
N ASN A 356 -20.47 -13.56 29.86
CA ASN A 356 -19.98 -13.86 31.22
C ASN A 356 -19.48 -15.32 31.37
N GLY A 357 -19.88 -16.23 30.47
CA GLY A 357 -19.49 -17.64 30.51
C GLY A 357 -18.18 -17.98 29.78
N ARG A 358 -17.86 -17.27 28.68
CA ARG A 358 -16.65 -17.51 27.88
C ARG A 358 -15.53 -16.55 28.30
N LYS A 359 -14.57 -17.02 29.11
CA LYS A 359 -13.38 -16.25 29.55
C LYS A 359 -12.43 -15.82 28.41
N SER A 360 -12.67 -16.28 27.19
CA SER A 360 -11.93 -15.95 25.96
C SER A 360 -12.93 -15.96 24.81
N ASN A 361 -13.04 -14.86 24.07
CA ASN A 361 -13.99 -14.77 22.97
C ASN A 361 -13.49 -15.60 21.80
N GLN A 362 -14.11 -16.73 21.51
CA GLN A 362 -13.83 -17.44 20.26
C GLN A 362 -14.04 -16.49 19.07
N ALA A 363 -13.10 -16.51 18.14
CA ALA A 363 -13.12 -15.63 16.99
C ALA A 363 -14.45 -15.72 16.23
N PRO A 364 -14.92 -14.62 15.61
CA PRO A 364 -16.30 -14.49 15.11
C PRO A 364 -16.68 -15.47 13.98
N TYR A 365 -15.72 -16.22 13.42
CA TYR A 365 -15.98 -17.34 12.52
C TYR A 365 -14.79 -18.31 12.49
N ARG A 366 -15.08 -19.59 12.19
CA ARG A 366 -14.08 -20.66 12.07
C ARG A 366 -13.03 -20.29 11.00
N GLY A 367 -11.76 -20.17 11.41
CA GLY A 367 -10.64 -19.75 10.55
C GLY A 367 -10.16 -18.30 10.76
N ALA A 368 -10.92 -17.46 11.47
CA ALA A 368 -10.40 -16.22 12.03
C ALA A 368 -9.48 -16.56 13.20
N MET A 369 -8.19 -16.80 12.94
CA MET A 369 -7.25 -17.21 14.00
C MET A 369 -6.55 -15.99 14.59
N GLY A 370 -6.46 -15.93 15.92
CA GLY A 370 -5.51 -15.06 16.64
C GLY A 370 -6.06 -13.78 17.27
N TYR A 371 -7.37 -13.52 17.26
CA TYR A 371 -7.95 -12.39 17.99
C TYR A 371 -9.31 -12.76 18.60
N ASP A 372 -9.37 -12.70 19.91
CA ASP A 372 -10.62 -12.63 20.64
C ASP A 372 -11.22 -11.24 20.35
N PRO A 373 -12.40 -11.11 19.71
CA PRO A 373 -13.02 -9.81 19.53
C PRO A 373 -13.19 -9.16 20.91
N MET A 374 -12.64 -7.97 21.12
CA MET A 374 -12.79 -7.27 22.40
C MET A 374 -14.28 -6.98 22.59
N ILE A 375 -14.88 -7.47 23.68
CA ILE A 375 -16.21 -7.02 24.08
C ILE A 375 -16.00 -5.68 24.74
N ASP A 376 -16.49 -4.63 24.08
CA ASP A 376 -16.36 -3.28 24.57
C ASP A 376 -17.04 -3.08 25.91
N SER A 377 -16.39 -2.33 26.76
CA SER A 377 -17.06 -1.65 27.86
C SER A 377 -17.97 -0.53 27.31
N TYR A 378 -19.06 -0.24 28.03
CA TYR A 378 -19.98 0.86 27.68
C TYR A 378 -19.26 2.20 27.49
N LYS A 379 -18.19 2.45 28.26
CA LYS A 379 -17.36 3.67 28.17
C LYS A 379 -16.56 3.75 26.87
N GLU A 380 -16.11 2.62 26.34
CA GLU A 380 -15.38 2.57 25.06
C GLU A 380 -16.32 2.81 23.89
N ILE A 381 -17.55 2.29 23.94
CA ILE A 381 -18.58 2.55 22.92
C ILE A 381 -18.88 4.05 22.86
N GLU A 382 -19.14 4.69 24.01
CA GLU A 382 -19.44 6.13 24.11
C GLU A 382 -18.28 6.99 23.58
N LYS A 383 -17.04 6.65 23.97
CA LYS A 383 -15.82 7.33 23.49
C LYS A 383 -15.63 7.16 21.98
N THR A 384 -15.88 5.96 21.45
CA THR A 384 -15.68 5.65 20.02
C THR A 384 -16.74 6.34 19.16
N PHE A 385 -17.98 6.46 19.64
CA PHE A 385 -19.05 7.16 18.94
C PHE A 385 -18.87 8.68 18.91
N LEU A 386 -18.33 9.28 19.98
CA LEU A 386 -18.19 10.74 20.11
C LEU A 386 -16.83 11.27 19.63
N GLU A 387 -15.73 10.53 19.79
CA GLU A 387 -14.37 11.05 19.54
C GLU A 387 -13.73 10.57 18.23
N ARG A 388 -14.12 9.40 17.68
CA ARG A 388 -13.44 8.79 16.53
C ARG A 388 -14.23 8.91 15.23
N SER A 389 -14.42 10.14 14.80
CA SER A 389 -14.99 10.40 13.48
C SER A 389 -13.89 10.40 12.42
N TYR A 390 -13.65 9.27 11.78
CA TYR A 390 -12.78 9.20 10.60
C TYR A 390 -13.40 10.01 9.45
N ARG A 391 -12.58 10.82 8.78
CA ARG A 391 -12.93 11.56 7.56
C ARG A 391 -12.65 10.71 6.32
N SER A 392 -11.62 9.88 6.39
CA SER A 392 -11.21 9.01 5.29
C SER A 392 -10.46 7.76 5.78
N PRO A 393 -10.25 6.74 4.92
CA PRO A 393 -9.35 5.62 5.22
C PRO A 393 -7.93 6.02 5.63
N PHE A 394 -7.45 7.19 5.18
CA PHE A 394 -6.12 7.67 5.52
C PHE A 394 -6.00 8.04 7.01
N ASP A 395 -7.08 8.46 7.67
CA ASP A 395 -7.07 8.69 9.12
C ASP A 395 -6.84 7.39 9.88
N LEU A 396 -7.43 6.29 9.38
CA LEU A 396 -7.23 4.96 9.95
C LEU A 396 -5.79 4.45 9.69
N VAL A 397 -5.21 4.75 8.52
CA VAL A 397 -3.78 4.49 8.28
C VAL A 397 -2.94 5.21 9.35
N LEU A 398 -3.19 6.49 9.58
CA LEU A 398 -2.45 7.28 10.58
C LEU A 398 -2.58 6.68 11.98
N GLU A 399 -3.79 6.29 12.40
CA GLU A 399 -4.01 5.59 13.67
C GLU A 399 -3.23 4.27 13.73
N ILE A 400 -3.22 3.48 12.66
CA ILE A 400 -2.49 2.21 12.62
C ILE A 400 -0.97 2.43 12.71
N LEU A 401 -0.44 3.41 11.98
CA LEU A 401 0.99 3.77 12.09
C LEU A 401 1.33 4.21 13.52
N ASP A 402 0.45 4.98 14.14
CA ASP A 402 0.61 5.50 15.50
C ASP A 402 0.58 4.40 16.55
N ASP A 403 -0.44 3.53 16.50
CA ASP A 403 -0.73 2.49 17.48
C ASP A 403 0.15 1.24 17.31
N GLN A 404 0.29 0.75 16.07
CA GLN A 404 0.93 -0.55 15.80
C GLN A 404 2.42 -0.44 15.57
N LEU A 405 2.87 0.62 14.90
CA LEU A 405 4.29 0.80 14.56
C LEU A 405 4.99 1.79 15.50
N ASN A 406 4.25 2.44 16.40
CA ASN A 406 4.74 3.58 17.18
C ASN A 406 5.43 4.61 16.27
N ALA A 407 4.83 4.92 15.13
CA ALA A 407 5.41 5.78 14.11
C ALA A 407 4.50 6.98 13.83
N LYS A 408 5.10 8.13 13.54
CA LYS A 408 4.42 9.36 13.13
C LYS A 408 4.81 9.70 11.70
N VAL A 409 3.85 10.11 10.88
CA VAL A 409 4.15 10.69 9.57
C VAL A 409 4.77 12.07 9.79
N ILE A 410 5.94 12.31 9.21
CA ILE A 410 6.68 13.58 9.32
C ILE A 410 6.75 14.35 8.00
N GLY A 411 6.46 13.70 6.87
CA GLY A 411 6.48 14.33 5.56
C GLY A 411 5.76 13.50 4.50
N CYS A 412 5.22 14.20 3.49
CA CYS A 412 4.65 13.60 2.29
C CYS A 412 5.28 14.30 1.09
N ALA A 413 5.72 13.54 0.08
CA ALA A 413 6.31 14.11 -1.12
C ALA A 413 5.88 13.40 -2.39
N LEU A 414 5.94 14.15 -3.50
CA LEU A 414 5.88 13.65 -4.85
C LEU A 414 7.29 13.68 -5.44
N GLU A 415 7.71 12.58 -6.04
CA GLU A 415 9.00 12.48 -6.72
C GLU A 415 8.82 12.09 -8.18
N ASN A 416 9.79 12.43 -9.04
CA ASN A 416 9.86 11.85 -10.37
C ASN A 416 10.42 10.43 -10.27
N ILE A 417 9.62 9.45 -10.70
CA ILE A 417 9.94 8.03 -10.64
C ILE A 417 10.49 7.51 -11.97
N SER A 418 10.42 8.33 -13.04
CA SER A 418 10.99 7.93 -14.32
C SER A 418 12.51 7.97 -14.28
N LEU A 419 13.13 6.87 -14.69
CA LEU A 419 14.57 6.78 -14.95
C LEU A 419 14.94 7.31 -16.35
N LEU A 420 13.94 7.56 -17.19
CA LEU A 420 14.12 8.03 -18.56
C LEU A 420 14.19 9.55 -18.58
N ARG A 421 15.25 10.10 -19.18
CA ARG A 421 15.43 11.56 -19.28
C ARG A 421 14.31 12.16 -20.13
N GLY A 422 13.74 13.26 -19.66
CA GLY A 422 12.68 14.00 -20.36
C GLY A 422 11.26 13.49 -20.12
N ASN A 423 11.09 12.32 -19.49
CA ASN A 423 9.80 11.83 -19.05
C ASN A 423 9.53 12.27 -17.61
N LEU A 424 8.29 12.69 -17.36
CA LEU A 424 7.82 12.96 -16.03
C LEU A 424 6.75 11.96 -15.65
N VAL A 425 7.10 11.11 -14.70
CA VAL A 425 6.19 10.18 -14.06
C VAL A 425 6.27 10.45 -12.57
N LEU A 426 5.16 10.79 -11.94
CA LEU A 426 5.14 11.10 -10.51
C LEU A 426 4.76 9.87 -9.70
N GLY A 427 5.46 9.64 -8.60
CA GLY A 427 5.08 8.70 -7.54
C GLY A 427 4.94 9.40 -6.19
N GLY A 428 4.21 8.77 -5.29
CA GLY A 428 4.06 9.24 -3.91
C GLY A 428 5.11 8.64 -2.99
N ALA A 429 5.50 9.39 -1.97
CA ALA A 429 6.30 8.87 -0.87
C ALA A 429 5.86 9.51 0.45
N ILE A 430 5.85 8.71 1.51
CA ILE A 430 5.51 9.12 2.86
C ILE A 430 6.70 8.83 3.75
N VAL A 431 7.12 9.84 4.50
CA VAL A 431 8.21 9.70 5.46
C VAL A 431 7.62 9.48 6.83
N ILE A 432 7.86 8.30 7.39
CA ILE A 432 7.46 7.95 8.75
C ILE A 432 8.69 7.97 9.65
N GLN A 433 8.49 8.43 10.88
CA GLN A 433 9.51 8.47 11.92
C GLN A 433 9.03 7.69 13.13
N ARG A 434 9.88 6.82 13.65
CA ARG A 434 9.60 6.09 14.88
C ARG A 434 9.56 7.04 16.08
N LYS A 435 8.48 6.95 16.87
CA LYS A 435 8.33 7.70 18.12
C LYS A 435 9.40 7.26 19.12
N VAL A 436 9.74 8.19 20.01
CA VAL A 436 10.68 7.94 21.11
C VAL A 436 9.87 7.74 22.39
N ALA A 437 10.22 6.74 23.18
CA ALA A 437 9.63 6.59 24.49
C ALA A 437 10.21 7.64 25.45
N ASN A 438 9.33 8.31 26.19
CA ASN A 438 9.76 9.19 27.27
C ASN A 438 9.99 8.36 28.53
N LYS A 439 11.20 8.38 29.06
CA LYS A 439 11.53 7.77 30.36
C LYS A 439 11.54 8.85 31.42
N ARG A 440 10.94 8.55 32.56
CA ARG A 440 10.97 9.40 33.75
C ARG A 440 12.00 8.85 34.73
N THR A 441 12.97 9.67 35.11
CA THR A 441 13.94 9.33 36.14
C THR A 441 13.98 10.41 37.21
N LEU A 442 14.23 9.99 38.45
CA LEU A 442 14.41 10.90 39.58
C LEU A 442 15.86 11.38 39.60
N LEU A 443 16.11 12.63 39.20
CA LEU A 443 17.41 13.28 39.29
C LEU A 443 17.39 14.27 40.44
N ALA A 444 18.21 14.02 41.47
CA ALA A 444 18.28 14.86 42.68
C ALA A 444 16.94 15.07 43.41
N GLY A 445 16.03 14.10 43.32
CA GLY A 445 14.70 14.17 43.94
C GLY A 445 13.63 14.86 43.09
N GLU A 446 13.97 15.35 41.89
CA GLU A 446 13.02 15.87 40.91
C GLU A 446 12.77 14.82 39.81
N GLU A 447 11.51 14.63 39.43
CA GLU A 447 11.16 13.79 38.27
C GLU A 447 11.51 14.54 36.98
N VAL A 448 12.47 14.00 36.23
CA VAL A 448 12.87 14.52 34.92
C VAL A 448 12.44 13.51 33.86
N GLU A 449 11.71 14.00 32.86
CA GLU A 449 11.32 13.23 31.68
C GLU A 449 12.34 13.49 30.57
N TYR A 450 12.93 12.43 30.01
CA TYR A 450 13.85 12.49 28.88
C TYR A 450 13.45 11.49 27.80
N GLU A 451 13.79 11.81 26.56
CA GLU A 451 13.56 10.95 25.41
C GLU A 451 14.61 9.84 25.35
N ASP A 452 14.18 8.58 25.37
CA ASP A 452 15.08 7.43 25.20
C ASP A 452 15.16 7.00 23.74
N THR A 453 16.17 7.53 23.04
CA THR A 453 16.45 7.20 21.63
C THR A 453 16.92 5.76 21.41
N GLU A 454 17.40 5.08 22.46
CA GLU A 454 17.85 3.68 22.39
C GLU A 454 16.69 2.68 22.59
N GLU A 455 15.50 3.16 22.97
CA GLU A 455 14.33 2.31 23.13
C GLU A 455 13.93 1.68 21.79
N THR A 456 13.97 0.35 21.75
CA THR A 456 13.65 -0.42 20.55
C THR A 456 12.21 -0.90 20.51
N PHE A 457 11.43 -0.71 21.59
CA PHE A 457 10.10 -1.31 21.80
C PHE A 457 10.06 -2.82 21.48
N GLY A 458 11.19 -3.53 21.67
CA GLY A 458 11.33 -4.95 21.37
C GLY A 458 11.71 -5.29 19.92
N ASN A 459 11.92 -4.32 19.03
CA ASN A 459 12.43 -4.53 17.67
C ASN A 459 13.97 -4.44 17.64
N GLU A 460 14.66 -5.58 17.63
CA GLU A 460 16.12 -5.61 17.54
C GLU A 460 16.63 -4.83 16.31
N GLY A 461 17.53 -3.88 16.55
CA GLY A 461 18.15 -3.07 15.49
C GLY A 461 17.36 -1.84 15.04
N VAL A 462 16.14 -1.61 15.55
CA VAL A 462 15.34 -0.44 15.18
C VAL A 462 15.34 0.58 16.32
N ALA A 463 15.90 1.76 16.10
CA ALA A 463 16.07 2.78 17.13
C ALA A 463 14.92 3.81 17.16
N GLY A 464 14.77 4.52 18.28
CA GLY A 464 13.89 5.69 18.33
C GLY A 464 14.34 6.76 17.34
N ARG A 465 13.39 7.49 16.74
CA ARG A 465 13.61 8.48 15.67
C ARG A 465 14.12 7.94 14.33
N GLU A 466 14.22 6.61 14.17
CA GLU A 466 14.52 6.03 12.86
C GLU A 466 13.50 6.48 11.82
N ILE A 467 14.00 6.83 10.64
CA ILE A 467 13.21 7.36 9.54
C ILE A 467 13.12 6.29 8.46
N PHE A 468 11.90 6.08 7.94
CA PHE A 468 11.66 5.17 6.84
C PHE A 468 10.81 5.87 5.77
N VAL A 469 11.19 5.68 4.51
CA VAL A 469 10.47 6.21 3.35
C VAL A 469 9.56 5.10 2.82
N VAL A 470 8.25 5.28 2.98
CA VAL A 470 7.24 4.40 2.44
C VAL A 470 6.87 4.87 1.04
N GLU A 471 7.22 4.09 0.03
CA GLU A 471 6.82 4.33 -1.34
C GLU A 471 5.32 4.07 -1.51
N CYS A 472 4.62 4.91 -2.26
CA CYS A 472 3.18 4.77 -2.48
C CYS A 472 2.75 5.40 -3.79
N ASP A 473 1.46 5.30 -4.11
CA ASP A 473 0.91 6.00 -5.26
C ASP A 473 0.65 7.48 -4.94
N VAL A 474 0.58 8.31 -5.99
CA VAL A 474 0.46 9.77 -5.82
C VAL A 474 -0.81 10.14 -5.05
N ASP A 475 -1.92 9.47 -5.31
CA ASP A 475 -3.18 9.73 -4.62
C ASP A 475 -3.11 9.37 -3.13
N GLU A 476 -2.32 8.36 -2.76
CA GLU A 476 -2.14 7.97 -1.36
C GLU A 476 -1.29 8.99 -0.60
N ALA A 477 -0.22 9.50 -1.21
CA ALA A 477 0.58 10.58 -0.63
C ALA A 477 -0.25 11.87 -0.46
N ILE A 478 -1.09 12.21 -1.44
CA ILE A 478 -2.04 13.34 -1.32
C ILE A 478 -3.04 13.07 -0.19
N GLY A 479 -3.63 11.88 -0.15
CA GLY A 479 -4.60 11.48 0.87
C GLY A 479 -4.06 11.55 2.28
N VAL A 480 -2.85 11.02 2.52
CA VAL A 480 -2.20 11.08 3.83
C VAL A 480 -1.78 12.51 4.18
N SER A 481 -1.33 13.31 3.21
CA SER A 481 -1.06 14.74 3.43
C SER A 481 -2.31 15.48 3.91
N LEU A 482 -3.46 15.23 3.30
CA LEU A 482 -4.74 15.83 3.71
C LEU A 482 -5.21 15.35 5.08
N ALA A 483 -5.05 14.07 5.40
CA ALA A 483 -5.45 13.47 6.68
C ALA A 483 -4.55 13.92 7.84
N SER A 484 -3.24 14.03 7.62
CA SER A 484 -2.26 14.42 8.64
C SER A 484 -2.08 15.94 8.79
N ASP A 485 -2.69 16.73 7.91
CA ASP A 485 -2.46 18.18 7.75
C ASP A 485 -0.96 18.53 7.57
N ILE A 486 -0.17 17.61 7.00
CA ILE A 486 1.24 17.81 6.65
C ILE A 486 1.32 18.26 5.19
N PRO A 487 2.06 19.33 4.85
CA PRO A 487 2.13 19.82 3.49
C PRO A 487 2.76 18.78 2.55
N LEU A 488 2.09 18.49 1.44
CA LEU A 488 2.65 17.70 0.35
C LEU A 488 3.76 18.51 -0.32
N GLN A 489 4.93 17.90 -0.51
CA GLN A 489 6.08 18.59 -1.09
C GLN A 489 6.47 18.00 -2.44
N ILE A 490 7.07 18.81 -3.31
CA ILE A 490 7.64 18.37 -4.59
C ILE A 490 8.91 19.16 -4.85
N GLU A 491 9.85 18.57 -5.57
CA GLU A 491 11.04 19.30 -6.02
C GLU A 491 10.63 20.48 -6.92
N ARG A 492 11.14 21.68 -6.63
CA ARG A 492 10.78 22.91 -7.36
C ARG A 492 11.07 22.81 -8.86
N SER A 493 12.20 22.22 -9.23
CA SER A 493 12.59 22.00 -10.63
C SER A 493 11.56 21.16 -11.39
N ILE A 494 11.02 20.12 -10.76
CA ILE A 494 9.98 19.25 -11.32
C ILE A 494 8.69 20.04 -11.50
N PHE A 495 8.28 20.80 -10.48
CA PHE A 495 7.07 21.62 -10.55
C PHE A 495 7.16 22.64 -11.69
N GLU A 496 8.23 23.42 -11.76
CA GLU A 496 8.41 24.46 -12.80
C GLU A 496 8.45 23.88 -14.23
N GLN A 497 8.94 22.65 -14.41
CA GLN A 497 8.97 21.98 -15.73
C GLN A 497 7.60 21.44 -16.16
N ALA A 498 6.72 21.15 -15.21
CA ALA A 498 5.51 20.33 -15.42
C ALA A 498 4.19 21.09 -15.23
N THR A 499 4.26 22.37 -14.86
CA THR A 499 3.07 23.15 -14.58
C THR A 499 2.33 23.60 -15.84
N SER A 500 1.01 23.72 -15.71
CA SER A 500 0.12 24.33 -16.69
C SER A 500 -0.77 25.38 -16.02
N ILE A 501 -1.31 26.31 -16.81
CA ILE A 501 -2.27 27.30 -16.30
C ILE A 501 -3.68 26.69 -16.29
N VAL A 502 -4.28 26.68 -15.10
CA VAL A 502 -5.60 26.09 -14.85
C VAL A 502 -6.56 27.14 -14.33
N GLU A 503 -7.78 27.13 -14.85
CA GLU A 503 -8.90 27.94 -14.39
C GLU A 503 -9.80 27.09 -13.49
N ILE A 504 -10.05 27.55 -12.26
CA ILE A 504 -10.92 26.86 -11.30
C ILE A 504 -12.37 27.32 -11.53
N PHE A 505 -13.28 26.36 -11.72
CA PHE A 505 -14.71 26.62 -11.83
C PHE A 505 -15.38 26.28 -10.50
N GLU A 506 -15.86 27.30 -9.80
CA GLU A 506 -16.92 27.08 -8.81
C GLU A 506 -18.19 26.81 -9.62
N GLU A 507 -18.64 25.56 -9.67
CA GLU A 507 -19.99 25.26 -10.17
C GLU A 507 -20.97 26.02 -9.27
N VAL A 508 -21.52 27.12 -9.79
CA VAL A 508 -22.61 27.85 -9.13
C VAL A 508 -23.78 26.87 -9.02
N GLU A 509 -24.03 26.39 -7.80
CA GLU A 509 -25.10 25.48 -7.42
C GLU A 509 -26.48 26.04 -7.80
N ASN A 510 -26.85 25.94 -9.08
CA ASN A 510 -28.17 26.31 -9.57
C ASN A 510 -29.09 25.10 -9.79
N ASN A 511 -28.70 23.91 -9.32
CA ASN A 511 -29.55 22.71 -9.43
C ASN A 511 -30.20 22.35 -8.09
N THR A 512 -31.49 22.65 -8.06
CA THR A 512 -32.50 22.31 -7.05
C THR A 512 -32.51 20.81 -6.68
N GLY A 513 -32.18 20.49 -5.43
CA GLY A 513 -32.85 19.43 -4.65
C GLY A 513 -32.52 17.95 -4.90
N SER A 514 -31.63 17.59 -5.84
CA SER A 514 -31.23 16.18 -6.03
C SER A 514 -29.92 15.89 -5.33
N THR A 515 -29.90 14.86 -4.48
CA THR A 515 -28.77 14.32 -3.70
C THR A 515 -27.43 14.62 -4.36
N LYS A 516 -26.59 15.45 -3.74
CA LYS A 516 -25.22 15.74 -4.18
C LYS A 516 -24.50 14.41 -4.40
N GLY A 517 -24.37 13.98 -5.65
CA GLY A 517 -23.59 12.81 -5.99
C GLY A 517 -22.15 13.05 -5.55
N MET A 518 -21.52 12.04 -4.95
CA MET A 518 -20.14 12.10 -4.41
C MET A 518 -19.07 12.61 -5.41
N LYS A 519 -19.40 12.71 -6.70
CA LYS A 519 -18.53 13.26 -7.75
C LYS A 519 -18.35 14.79 -7.69
N GLY A 520 -19.11 15.52 -6.88
CA GLY A 520 -19.08 16.99 -6.79
C GLY A 520 -18.21 17.61 -5.71
N VAL A 521 -17.44 16.82 -4.94
CA VAL A 521 -16.68 17.36 -3.78
C VAL A 521 -15.38 18.04 -4.20
N LEU A 522 -14.71 17.55 -5.25
CA LEU A 522 -13.50 18.17 -5.78
C LEU A 522 -13.87 19.19 -6.88
N PRO A 523 -13.43 20.46 -6.78
CA PRO A 523 -13.69 21.48 -7.77
C PRO A 523 -13.26 21.04 -9.18
N LEU A 524 -14.07 21.38 -10.18
CA LEU A 524 -13.72 21.13 -11.58
C LEU A 524 -12.80 22.24 -12.10
N CYS A 525 -11.73 21.81 -12.73
CA CYS A 525 -10.69 22.66 -13.27
C CYS A 525 -10.66 22.53 -14.80
N LYS A 526 -10.47 23.64 -15.52
CA LYS A 526 -10.22 23.62 -16.96
C LYS A 526 -8.78 24.05 -17.24
N VAL A 527 -8.08 23.23 -18.01
CA VAL A 527 -6.75 23.58 -18.50
C VAL A 527 -6.89 24.62 -19.61
N THR A 528 -6.15 25.73 -19.48
CA THR A 528 -6.22 26.85 -20.44
C THR A 528 -5.48 26.52 -21.74
N GLU A 529 -4.43 25.70 -21.64
CA GLU A 529 -3.60 25.27 -22.76
C GLU A 529 -4.20 24.05 -23.48
N SER A 530 -4.56 24.21 -24.76
CA SER A 530 -5.16 23.15 -25.57
C SER A 530 -4.16 22.09 -26.08
N SER A 531 -2.86 22.30 -25.86
CA SER A 531 -1.78 21.40 -26.32
C SER A 531 -1.36 20.35 -25.29
N VAL A 532 -1.84 20.44 -24.04
CA VAL A 532 -1.48 19.48 -23.00
C VAL A 532 -2.20 18.17 -23.28
N SER A 533 -1.43 17.09 -23.34
CA SER A 533 -1.94 15.78 -23.70
C SER A 533 -1.19 14.70 -22.95
N VAL A 534 -1.87 13.60 -22.63
CA VAL A 534 -1.34 12.54 -21.77
C VAL A 534 -0.76 11.44 -22.64
N GLN A 535 0.47 10.99 -22.32
CA GLN A 535 1.12 9.84 -22.96
C GLN A 535 1.31 8.70 -21.95
N VAL A 536 1.45 7.47 -22.43
CA VAL A 536 1.81 6.33 -21.58
C VAL A 536 3.31 6.09 -21.71
N GLU A 537 4.01 5.88 -20.60
CA GLU A 537 5.45 5.65 -20.60
C GLU A 537 5.82 4.40 -21.43
N GLY A 538 6.84 4.53 -22.28
CA GLY A 538 7.33 3.44 -23.13
C GLY A 538 6.60 3.26 -24.47
N GLU A 539 5.53 4.01 -24.75
CA GLU A 539 5.02 4.13 -26.12
C GLU A 539 5.97 5.05 -26.90
N GLY A 540 6.76 4.46 -27.81
CA GLY A 540 7.80 5.13 -28.57
C GLY A 540 7.29 6.29 -29.42
N SER A 541 7.11 7.46 -28.81
CA SER A 541 6.85 8.70 -29.52
C SER A 541 8.19 9.32 -29.93
N SER A 542 8.41 9.41 -31.23
CA SER A 542 9.63 9.97 -31.83
C SER A 542 9.63 11.50 -31.89
N SER A 543 8.66 12.17 -31.26
CA SER A 543 8.54 13.63 -31.31
C SER A 543 9.12 14.28 -30.05
N GLU A 544 10.13 15.14 -30.23
CA GLU A 544 10.65 16.11 -29.24
C GLU A 544 9.57 17.16 -28.86
N ARG A 545 8.46 16.73 -28.26
CA ARG A 545 7.54 17.65 -27.60
C ARG A 545 8.02 17.93 -26.18
N VAL A 546 7.81 19.16 -25.75
CA VAL A 546 8.07 19.65 -24.39
C VAL A 546 7.31 18.75 -23.40
N ALA A 547 8.06 17.92 -22.68
CA ALA A 547 7.68 17.05 -21.54
C ALA A 547 6.18 16.68 -21.45
N PRO A 548 5.69 15.74 -22.28
CA PRO A 548 4.33 15.23 -22.12
C PRO A 548 4.18 14.56 -20.74
N ILE A 549 3.11 14.89 -20.02
CA ILE A 549 2.76 14.22 -18.76
C ILE A 549 2.54 12.74 -19.08
N SER A 550 3.35 11.87 -18.47
CA SER A 550 3.31 10.43 -18.73
C SER A 550 2.69 9.63 -17.59
N ILE A 551 1.87 8.64 -17.94
CA ILE A 551 1.34 7.63 -17.01
C ILE A 551 2.39 6.51 -16.89
N PRO A 552 2.76 6.08 -15.66
CA PRO A 552 3.69 4.97 -15.48
C PRO A 552 3.16 3.70 -16.15
N ARG A 553 4.02 2.97 -16.88
CA ARG A 553 3.64 1.67 -17.46
C ARG A 553 3.49 0.57 -16.38
N THR A 554 4.17 0.75 -15.26
CA THR A 554 4.32 -0.25 -14.18
C THR A 554 3.19 -0.25 -13.16
N THR A 555 2.25 0.70 -13.22
CA THR A 555 1.17 0.86 -12.23
C THR A 555 -0.21 0.49 -12.76
N ALA A 556 -0.30 -0.10 -13.95
CA ALA A 556 -1.54 -0.76 -14.34
C ALA A 556 -1.65 -1.99 -13.42
N PRO A 557 -2.65 -2.05 -12.51
CA PRO A 557 -2.85 -3.27 -11.75
C PRO A 557 -3.05 -4.40 -12.76
N LEU A 558 -2.54 -5.59 -12.45
CA LEU A 558 -2.63 -6.78 -13.30
C LEU A 558 -4.08 -7.14 -13.70
N TYR A 559 -5.06 -6.42 -13.13
CA TYR A 559 -6.51 -6.55 -13.28
C TYR A 559 -7.21 -5.23 -13.65
N ASP A 560 -6.58 -4.28 -14.33
CA ASP A 560 -7.35 -3.22 -15.02
C ASP A 560 -7.77 -3.69 -16.43
N PRO A 561 -9.04 -4.11 -16.63
CA PRO A 561 -9.53 -4.55 -17.94
C PRO A 561 -9.47 -3.44 -19.00
N PHE A 562 -9.22 -2.18 -18.63
CA PHE A 562 -9.07 -1.08 -19.60
C PHE A 562 -7.69 -1.01 -20.24
N SER A 563 -6.62 -1.47 -19.57
CA SER A 563 -5.27 -1.55 -20.16
C SER A 563 -5.05 -2.85 -20.93
N ASP A 564 -5.66 -3.95 -20.45
CA ASP A 564 -5.61 -5.26 -21.08
C ASP A 564 -6.66 -5.47 -22.19
N ASN A 565 -7.45 -4.44 -22.52
CA ASN A 565 -8.24 -4.42 -23.74
C ASN A 565 -7.39 -4.26 -25.02
N ARG A 566 -6.07 -4.39 -24.92
CA ARG A 566 -5.29 -5.14 -25.92
C ARG A 566 -5.58 -6.65 -25.80
N GLN A 567 -6.86 -7.01 -25.76
CA GLN A 567 -7.31 -8.24 -26.37
C GLN A 567 -6.91 -8.10 -27.83
N SER A 568 -5.70 -8.56 -28.10
CA SER A 568 -5.22 -9.00 -29.38
C SER A 568 -6.43 -9.45 -30.19
N SER A 569 -6.79 -8.66 -31.18
CA SER A 569 -7.63 -9.12 -32.26
C SER A 569 -7.19 -10.53 -32.63
N VAL A 570 -8.16 -11.42 -32.81
CA VAL A 570 -8.11 -12.88 -32.91
C VAL A 570 -7.08 -13.46 -33.92
N ASP A 571 -6.26 -12.63 -34.59
CA ASP A 571 -5.29 -13.00 -35.62
C ASP A 571 -3.81 -12.73 -35.26
N GLU A 572 -3.47 -12.24 -34.07
CA GLU A 572 -2.06 -12.05 -33.71
C GLU A 572 -1.39 -13.37 -33.29
N VAL A 573 -0.48 -13.81 -34.16
CA VAL A 573 0.59 -14.81 -34.03
C VAL A 573 0.82 -15.25 -32.58
N PRO A 574 0.82 -16.56 -32.28
CA PRO A 574 1.05 -17.06 -30.92
C PRO A 574 2.31 -16.42 -30.36
N LYS A 575 2.16 -15.66 -29.25
CA LYS A 575 3.25 -15.13 -28.44
C LYS A 575 4.28 -16.25 -28.34
N GLN A 576 5.46 -16.05 -28.95
CA GLN A 576 6.55 -17.02 -28.84
C GLN A 576 6.71 -17.29 -27.35
N LEU A 577 6.51 -18.55 -26.93
CA LEU A 577 6.56 -18.98 -25.54
C LEU A 577 7.91 -18.66 -24.87
N PHE A 578 8.92 -18.35 -25.69
CA PHE A 578 10.27 -18.01 -25.27
C PHE A 578 10.69 -16.69 -25.93
N PRO A 579 11.03 -15.66 -25.15
CA PRO A 579 11.56 -14.41 -25.68
C PRO A 579 12.91 -14.69 -26.35
N THR A 580 13.03 -14.38 -27.64
CA THR A 580 14.33 -14.40 -28.34
C THR A 580 15.07 -13.08 -28.23
N ASP A 581 14.46 -12.07 -27.62
CA ASP A 581 14.98 -10.72 -27.52
C ASP A 581 16.03 -10.65 -26.41
N ASN A 582 17.29 -10.87 -26.79
CA ASN A 582 18.42 -10.69 -25.91
C ASN A 582 19.29 -9.52 -26.40
N PRO A 583 18.98 -8.29 -25.95
CA PRO A 583 19.67 -7.09 -26.42
C PRO A 583 21.11 -6.97 -25.91
N ILE A 584 21.48 -7.68 -24.84
CA ILE A 584 22.80 -7.58 -24.19
C ILE A 584 23.58 -8.87 -24.45
N LYS A 585 24.64 -8.78 -25.26
CA LYS A 585 25.43 -9.94 -25.72
C LYS A 585 26.76 -10.12 -24.99
N SER A 586 27.25 -9.08 -24.32
CA SER A 586 28.54 -9.12 -23.60
C SER A 586 28.47 -8.36 -22.28
N LEU A 587 29.39 -8.69 -21.36
CA LEU A 587 29.55 -7.98 -20.10
C LEU A 587 29.90 -6.50 -20.32
N GLU A 588 30.76 -6.22 -21.30
CA GLU A 588 31.15 -4.85 -21.67
C GLU A 588 29.95 -4.01 -22.15
N GLN A 589 29.00 -4.63 -22.86
CA GLN A 589 27.75 -3.96 -23.25
C GLN A 589 26.91 -3.63 -22.01
N LEU A 590 26.78 -4.56 -21.05
CA LEU A 590 26.06 -4.30 -19.81
C LEU A 590 26.66 -3.14 -19.01
N ASP A 591 27.99 -3.09 -18.91
CA ASP A 591 28.70 -2.04 -18.18
C ASP A 591 28.68 -0.69 -18.93
N GLY A 592 28.65 -0.73 -20.27
CA GLY A 592 28.58 0.46 -21.11
C GLY A 592 27.21 1.15 -21.12
N LEU A 593 26.16 0.48 -20.65
CA LEU A 593 24.82 1.07 -20.55
C LEU A 593 24.72 1.99 -19.33
N ASP A 594 24.24 3.22 -19.54
CA ASP A 594 23.86 4.10 -18.45
C ASP A 594 22.54 3.63 -17.80
N ASN A 595 22.22 4.16 -16.61
CA ASN A 595 21.01 3.76 -15.88
C ASN A 595 19.72 3.99 -16.70
N ALA A 596 19.69 5.03 -17.53
CA ALA A 596 18.55 5.32 -18.40
C ALA A 596 18.42 4.29 -19.53
N ALA A 597 19.51 3.89 -20.16
CA ALA A 597 19.52 2.84 -21.18
C ALA A 597 19.18 1.48 -20.57
N LYS A 598 19.70 1.15 -19.38
CA LYS A 598 19.33 -0.08 -18.65
C LYS A 598 17.82 -0.14 -18.37
N ALA A 599 17.24 0.94 -17.86
CA ALA A 599 15.81 1.06 -17.62
C ALA A 599 14.99 0.95 -18.92
N LYS A 600 15.46 1.59 -20.00
CA LYS A 600 14.84 1.50 -21.32
C LYS A 600 14.86 0.07 -21.86
N THR A 601 16.00 -0.62 -21.77
CA THR A 601 16.13 -2.02 -22.18
C THR A 601 15.19 -2.93 -21.40
N LEU A 602 15.04 -2.73 -20.08
CA LEU A 602 14.06 -3.47 -19.26
C LEU A 602 12.62 -3.24 -19.73
N LEU A 603 12.24 -2.01 -20.08
CA LEU A 603 10.89 -1.69 -20.55
C LEU A 603 10.59 -2.16 -21.99
N GLU A 604 11.64 -2.30 -22.82
CA GLU A 604 11.55 -2.82 -24.18
C GLU A 604 11.43 -4.36 -24.21
N MET A 605 11.98 -5.04 -23.20
CA MET A 605 11.92 -6.49 -23.04
C MET A 605 10.48 -6.98 -22.80
N SER A 606 10.01 -7.93 -23.62
CA SER A 606 8.65 -8.47 -23.56
C SER A 606 8.38 -9.39 -22.35
N ASN A 607 9.44 -9.91 -21.72
CA ASN A 607 9.39 -10.77 -20.54
C ASN A 607 9.47 -10.02 -19.21
N PHE A 608 9.81 -8.73 -19.21
CA PHE A 608 9.86 -7.95 -17.99
C PHE A 608 8.43 -7.65 -17.49
N ARG A 609 8.07 -8.22 -16.33
CA ARG A 609 6.79 -8.01 -15.65
C ARG A 609 6.93 -7.28 -14.31
N GLY A 610 8.14 -6.80 -14.00
CA GLY A 610 8.44 -6.11 -12.74
C GLY A 610 8.19 -4.61 -12.79
N SER A 611 8.30 -3.97 -11.63
CA SER A 611 8.44 -2.52 -11.53
C SER A 611 9.92 -2.13 -11.56
N LEU A 612 10.22 -0.98 -12.16
CA LEU A 612 11.56 -0.40 -12.07
C LEU A 612 11.78 0.17 -10.65
N PRO A 613 13.00 0.07 -10.09
CA PRO A 613 13.33 0.70 -8.81
C PRO A 613 13.24 2.22 -8.94
N ARG A 614 12.88 2.90 -7.85
CA ARG A 614 12.82 4.37 -7.85
C ARG A 614 14.20 4.97 -8.13
N PRO A 615 14.29 6.14 -8.79
CA PRO A 615 15.55 6.82 -9.03
C PRO A 615 16.37 7.06 -7.75
N ARG A 616 15.73 7.32 -6.61
CA ARG A 616 16.42 7.43 -5.31
C ARG A 616 17.19 6.16 -4.94
N VAL A 617 16.60 4.99 -5.18
CA VAL A 617 17.18 3.69 -4.81
C VAL A 617 18.38 3.43 -5.71
N VAL A 618 18.27 3.72 -7.00
CA VAL A 618 19.39 3.62 -7.95
C VAL A 618 20.53 4.59 -7.60
N ARG A 619 20.21 5.82 -7.18
CA ARG A 619 21.21 6.85 -6.80
C ARG A 619 21.93 6.54 -5.49
N ASN A 620 21.22 6.01 -4.51
CA ASN A 620 21.74 5.71 -3.18
C ASN A 620 22.36 4.32 -3.10
N ALA A 621 22.24 3.51 -4.15
CA ALA A 621 22.85 2.20 -4.20
C ALA A 621 24.38 2.31 -4.11
N PRO A 622 25.06 1.38 -3.41
CA PRO A 622 26.51 1.37 -3.38
C PRO A 622 27.06 1.20 -4.81
N PRO A 623 28.24 1.74 -5.12
CA PRO A 623 28.77 1.79 -6.48
C PRO A 623 28.91 0.41 -7.15
N ASN A 624 29.01 -0.66 -6.36
CA ASN A 624 29.17 -2.03 -6.83
C ASN A 624 27.83 -2.78 -6.95
N GLU A 625 26.70 -2.22 -6.53
CA GLU A 625 25.39 -2.88 -6.60
C GLU A 625 24.35 -1.97 -7.24
N ASN A 626 24.26 -2.02 -8.56
CA ASN A 626 23.18 -1.35 -9.26
C ASN A 626 21.91 -2.23 -9.21
N PRO A 627 20.78 -1.76 -8.63
CA PRO A 627 19.55 -2.54 -8.59
C PRO A 627 18.98 -2.84 -9.99
N LEU A 628 19.28 -2.00 -10.99
CA LEU A 628 18.87 -2.27 -12.38
C LEU A 628 19.60 -3.49 -12.97
N ASP A 629 20.85 -3.70 -12.58
CA ASP A 629 21.61 -4.89 -13.02
C ASP A 629 21.01 -6.15 -12.42
N GLN A 630 20.53 -6.10 -11.17
CA GLN A 630 19.85 -7.24 -10.54
C GLN A 630 18.55 -7.64 -11.26
N LEU A 631 17.81 -6.66 -11.80
CA LEU A 631 16.61 -6.93 -12.62
C LEU A 631 16.93 -7.41 -14.03
N LEU A 632 18.05 -6.95 -14.61
CA LEU A 632 18.50 -7.35 -15.93
C LEU A 632 19.11 -8.75 -15.95
N LEU A 633 19.88 -9.14 -14.92
CA LEU A 633 20.62 -10.40 -14.90
C LEU A 633 19.78 -11.66 -15.21
N PRO A 634 18.56 -11.83 -14.65
CA PRO A 634 17.68 -12.95 -14.99
C PRO A 634 17.19 -12.96 -16.44
N LEU A 635 17.21 -11.80 -17.12
CA LEU A 635 16.70 -11.61 -18.47
C LEU A 635 17.80 -11.63 -19.54
N ILE A 636 19.07 -11.60 -19.13
CA ILE A 636 20.25 -11.67 -20.01
C ILE A 636 20.68 -13.14 -20.19
N ASP A 637 21.43 -13.42 -21.28
CA ASP A 637 22.14 -14.70 -21.51
C ASP A 637 22.87 -15.19 -20.25
N GLU A 638 22.79 -16.50 -20.02
CA GLU A 638 23.56 -17.21 -19.00
C GLU A 638 25.06 -16.89 -19.09
N SER A 639 25.62 -16.81 -20.30
CA SER A 639 27.06 -16.57 -20.49
C SER A 639 27.50 -15.24 -19.87
N VAL A 640 26.76 -14.16 -20.12
CA VAL A 640 27.01 -12.82 -19.56
C VAL A 640 26.70 -12.79 -18.06
N ARG A 641 25.58 -13.39 -17.63
CA ARG A 641 25.20 -13.51 -16.21
C ARG A 641 26.30 -14.18 -15.41
N LYS A 642 26.92 -15.22 -15.96
CA LYS A 642 27.99 -15.96 -15.31
C LYS A 642 29.30 -15.19 -15.26
N GLN A 643 29.67 -14.50 -16.34
CA GLN A 643 30.81 -13.57 -16.33
C GLN A 643 30.63 -12.48 -15.26
N TYR A 644 29.41 -11.94 -15.13
CA TYR A 644 29.07 -10.99 -14.08
C TYR A 644 29.21 -11.58 -12.68
N ARG A 645 28.65 -12.78 -12.42
CA ARG A 645 28.77 -13.47 -11.13
C ARG A 645 30.23 -13.76 -10.77
N LEU A 646 31.02 -14.17 -11.75
CA LEU A 646 32.45 -14.45 -11.58
C LEU A 646 33.20 -13.16 -11.20
N ARG A 647 32.97 -12.05 -11.92
CA ARG A 647 33.53 -10.75 -11.56
C ARG A 647 33.12 -10.32 -10.15
N LYS A 648 31.83 -10.41 -9.81
CA LYS A 648 31.33 -10.04 -8.47
C LYS A 648 31.99 -10.89 -7.38
N ALA A 649 32.15 -12.19 -7.60
CA ALA A 649 32.81 -13.10 -6.66
C ALA A 649 34.31 -12.78 -6.50
N GLU A 650 34.99 -12.40 -7.58
CA GLU A 650 36.39 -11.94 -7.54
C GLU A 650 36.52 -10.59 -6.79
N GLU A 651 35.59 -9.66 -6.98
CA GLU A 651 35.54 -8.38 -6.25
C GLU A 651 35.25 -8.55 -4.76
N THR A 652 34.37 -9.49 -4.38
CA THR A 652 34.09 -9.81 -2.97
C THR A 652 35.18 -10.68 -2.33
N GLY A 653 36.10 -11.23 -3.12
CA GLY A 653 37.18 -12.11 -2.65
C GLY A 653 36.73 -13.53 -2.31
N ASP A 654 35.56 -13.97 -2.80
CA ASP A 654 35.02 -15.31 -2.55
C ASP A 654 35.64 -16.33 -3.52
N LYS A 655 36.79 -16.88 -3.12
CA LYS A 655 37.56 -17.82 -3.97
C LYS A 655 36.81 -19.13 -4.24
N GLU A 656 36.03 -19.60 -3.29
CA GLU A 656 35.28 -20.86 -3.41
C GLU A 656 34.22 -20.72 -4.50
N LEU A 657 33.45 -19.62 -4.48
CA LEU A 657 32.45 -19.34 -5.51
C LEU A 657 33.09 -19.15 -6.90
N VAL A 658 34.26 -18.53 -6.98
CA VAL A 658 35.00 -18.37 -8.24
C VAL A 658 35.44 -19.72 -8.81
N GLU A 659 35.98 -20.62 -7.98
CA GLU A 659 36.38 -21.97 -8.41
C GLU A 659 35.16 -22.79 -8.86
N GLN A 660 34.06 -22.72 -8.12
CA GLN A 660 32.81 -23.38 -8.47
C GLN A 660 32.28 -22.87 -9.83
N LEU A 661 32.19 -21.55 -10.01
CA LEU A 661 31.74 -20.96 -11.28
C LEU A 661 32.68 -21.30 -12.43
N LYS A 662 34.00 -21.39 -12.21
CA LYS A 662 34.97 -21.82 -13.23
C LYS A 662 34.82 -23.31 -13.58
N ALA A 663 34.46 -24.16 -12.62
CA ALA A 663 34.24 -25.60 -12.84
C ALA A 663 32.92 -25.87 -13.60
N GLU A 664 31.86 -25.13 -13.31
CA GLU A 664 30.52 -25.33 -13.89
C GLU A 664 30.34 -24.69 -15.28
N LYS A 665 31.41 -24.39 -16.02
CA LYS A 665 31.32 -23.72 -17.34
C LYS A 665 30.50 -24.56 -18.33
N SER A 666 29.49 -23.94 -18.94
CA SER A 666 28.68 -24.61 -19.94
C SER A 666 29.51 -24.90 -21.20
N GLN A 667 29.15 -25.97 -21.93
CA GLN A 667 29.85 -26.31 -23.19
C GLN A 667 29.80 -25.15 -24.20
N LEU A 668 28.69 -24.40 -24.23
CA LEU A 668 28.53 -23.22 -25.06
C LEU A 668 29.51 -22.11 -24.66
N GLN A 669 29.66 -21.85 -23.36
CA GLN A 669 30.64 -20.87 -22.88
C GLN A 669 32.07 -21.30 -23.21
N ILE A 670 32.40 -22.58 -23.03
CA ILE A 670 33.71 -23.13 -23.38
C ILE A 670 33.99 -22.97 -24.88
N ALA A 671 33.00 -23.20 -25.74
CA ALA A 671 33.14 -23.01 -27.18
C ALA A 671 33.38 -21.54 -27.54
N ARG A 672 32.61 -20.59 -26.97
CA ARG A 672 32.82 -19.14 -27.19
C ARG A 672 34.20 -18.67 -26.71
N GLU A 673 34.62 -19.05 -25.49
CA GLU A 673 35.94 -18.70 -24.96
C GLU A 673 37.08 -19.26 -25.82
N LYS A 674 36.95 -20.50 -26.33
CA LYS A 674 37.94 -21.09 -27.24
C LYS A 674 37.98 -20.40 -28.60
N ALA A 675 36.85 -19.93 -29.10
CA ALA A 675 36.79 -19.14 -30.33
C ALA A 675 37.56 -17.81 -30.16
N ASP A 676 37.36 -17.12 -29.04
CA ASP A 676 38.03 -15.86 -28.73
C ASP A 676 39.54 -16.05 -28.53
N ILE A 677 39.96 -17.11 -27.82
CA ILE A 677 41.39 -17.45 -27.66
C ILE A 677 42.03 -17.74 -29.03
N ALA A 678 41.38 -18.52 -29.89
CA ALA A 678 41.88 -18.83 -31.23
C ALA A 678 42.01 -17.57 -32.11
N ARG A 679 41.08 -16.60 -31.96
CA ARG A 679 41.15 -15.30 -32.65
C ARG A 679 42.33 -14.46 -32.15
N LEU A 680 42.58 -14.43 -30.85
CA LEU A 680 43.74 -13.73 -30.27
C LEU A 680 45.08 -14.34 -30.70
N GLU A 681 45.11 -15.65 -30.90
CA GLU A 681 46.28 -16.38 -31.40
C GLU A 681 46.46 -16.28 -32.94
N GLY A 682 45.50 -15.68 -33.65
CA GLY A 682 45.52 -15.53 -35.12
C GLY A 682 45.21 -16.83 -35.89
N ASN A 683 44.54 -17.79 -35.26
CA ASN A 683 44.14 -19.07 -35.87
C ASN A 683 42.66 -19.03 -36.30
N ASP A 684 42.40 -18.36 -37.43
CA ASP A 684 41.05 -18.09 -37.92
C ASP A 684 40.23 -19.37 -38.19
N ASP A 685 40.87 -20.44 -38.67
CA ASP A 685 40.20 -21.72 -38.94
C ASP A 685 39.68 -22.38 -37.66
N ALA A 686 40.46 -22.32 -36.57
CA ALA A 686 40.05 -22.83 -35.28
C ALA A 686 38.96 -21.95 -34.66
N ALA A 687 39.07 -20.63 -34.76
CA ALA A 687 38.05 -19.70 -34.27
C ALA A 687 36.71 -19.97 -34.94
N LYS A 688 36.68 -20.12 -36.26
CA LYS A 688 35.46 -20.39 -37.02
C LYS A 688 34.79 -21.70 -36.63
N ARG A 689 35.57 -22.78 -36.40
CA ARG A 689 35.02 -24.07 -35.95
C ARG A 689 34.34 -23.96 -34.58
N TRP A 690 34.95 -23.24 -33.64
CA TRP A 690 34.38 -23.04 -32.31
C TRP A 690 33.16 -22.11 -32.34
N GLU A 691 33.12 -21.12 -33.24
CA GLU A 691 31.93 -20.30 -33.49
C GLU A 691 30.77 -21.12 -34.06
N GLU A 692 31.03 -22.00 -35.02
CA GLU A 692 30.03 -22.92 -35.59
C GLU A 692 29.47 -23.86 -34.51
N GLU A 693 30.34 -24.39 -33.64
CA GLU A 693 29.92 -25.21 -32.50
C GLU A 693 29.09 -24.41 -31.48
N ALA A 694 29.50 -23.18 -31.15
CA ALA A 694 28.75 -22.31 -30.25
C ALA A 694 27.35 -21.96 -30.80
N GLN A 695 27.27 -21.64 -32.11
CA GLN A 695 25.99 -21.41 -32.80
C GLN A 695 25.12 -22.66 -32.78
N PHE A 696 25.70 -23.84 -33.02
CA PHE A 696 24.97 -25.11 -32.93
C PHE A 696 24.39 -25.33 -31.53
N LEU A 697 25.21 -25.19 -30.48
CA LEU A 697 24.75 -25.33 -29.09
C LEU A 697 23.68 -24.29 -28.72
N GLU A 698 23.74 -23.08 -29.28
CA GLU A 698 22.73 -22.04 -29.09
C GLU A 698 21.39 -22.43 -29.74
N THR A 699 21.41 -23.03 -30.95
CA THR A 699 20.19 -23.49 -31.63
C THR A 699 19.46 -24.64 -30.93
N LEU A 700 20.16 -25.39 -30.08
CA LEU A 700 19.59 -26.46 -29.26
C LEU A 700 18.78 -25.91 -28.07
N ARG A 701 19.00 -24.65 -27.65
CA ARG A 701 18.30 -24.06 -26.50
C ARG A 701 16.91 -23.59 -26.91
N ALA A 702 15.91 -23.95 -26.10
CA ALA A 702 14.55 -23.42 -26.24
C ALA A 702 14.42 -21.98 -25.69
N ASP A 703 15.18 -21.67 -24.63
CA ASP A 703 15.19 -20.36 -23.95
C ASP A 703 16.66 -20.00 -23.62
N VAL A 704 17.16 -18.87 -24.10
CA VAL A 704 18.56 -18.46 -23.88
C VAL A 704 18.78 -17.89 -22.47
N THR A 705 17.71 -17.54 -21.75
CA THR A 705 17.79 -16.90 -20.42
C THR A 705 17.86 -17.89 -19.25
N GLN A 706 17.63 -19.18 -19.49
CA GLN A 706 17.71 -20.22 -18.45
C GLN A 706 19.08 -20.92 -18.42
N ASP A 707 19.53 -21.31 -17.22
CA ASP A 707 20.86 -21.90 -17.00
C ASP A 707 20.94 -23.33 -17.60
N VAL A 708 22.09 -23.76 -18.12
CA VAL A 708 22.23 -25.12 -18.69
C VAL A 708 22.00 -26.14 -17.58
N GLY A 709 21.05 -27.06 -17.80
CA GLY A 709 20.74 -28.14 -16.85
C GLY A 709 19.67 -27.81 -15.81
N SER A 710 19.16 -26.57 -15.75
CA SER A 710 18.00 -26.24 -14.89
C SER A 710 16.66 -26.62 -15.52
N TYR A 711 16.62 -26.99 -16.80
CA TYR A 711 15.39 -27.38 -17.48
C TYR A 711 14.87 -28.73 -17.00
N SER A 712 13.55 -28.87 -17.06
CA SER A 712 12.96 -30.19 -17.20
C SER A 712 13.43 -30.79 -18.52
N ARG A 713 14.03 -31.99 -18.48
CA ARG A 713 14.52 -32.76 -19.64
C ARG A 713 13.53 -32.85 -20.83
N PHE A 714 12.24 -32.61 -20.59
CA PHE A 714 11.18 -32.64 -21.59
C PHE A 714 11.01 -31.35 -22.41
N LEU A 715 11.68 -30.26 -22.04
CA LEU A 715 11.61 -28.95 -22.72
C LEU A 715 12.84 -28.64 -23.58
N ASP A 716 13.93 -29.39 -23.42
CA ASP A 716 15.06 -29.32 -24.34
C ASP A 716 14.61 -29.82 -25.72
N ARG A 717 15.04 -29.12 -26.79
CA ARG A 717 15.08 -29.73 -28.12
C ARG A 717 16.17 -30.79 -28.09
N ASP A 718 15.85 -31.94 -27.50
CA ASP A 718 16.82 -32.97 -27.25
C ASP A 718 17.62 -33.29 -28.51
N GLU A 719 18.89 -33.60 -28.31
CA GLU A 719 19.82 -34.09 -29.34
C GLU A 719 19.20 -35.26 -30.13
N TRP A 720 18.34 -36.07 -29.51
CA TRP A 720 17.62 -37.15 -30.20
C TRP A 720 16.47 -36.62 -31.08
N TYR A 721 15.73 -35.59 -30.65
CA TYR A 721 14.66 -34.96 -31.43
C TYR A 721 15.22 -34.20 -32.64
N GLU A 722 16.35 -33.51 -32.47
CA GLU A 722 17.07 -32.90 -33.58
C GLU A 722 17.72 -33.94 -34.51
N ARG A 723 18.34 -35.00 -33.97
CA ARG A 723 18.80 -36.13 -34.79
C ARG A 723 17.65 -36.77 -35.55
N ASP A 724 16.46 -36.90 -34.96
CA ASP A 724 15.30 -37.51 -35.60
C ASP A 724 14.68 -36.58 -36.65
N ARG A 725 14.62 -35.27 -36.39
CA ARG A 725 14.22 -34.23 -37.35
C ARG A 725 15.19 -34.12 -38.51
N GLN A 726 16.50 -34.16 -38.26
CA GLN A 726 17.53 -34.19 -39.31
C GLN A 726 17.49 -35.52 -40.09
N ARG A 727 17.21 -36.66 -39.43
CA ARG A 727 16.97 -37.95 -40.11
C ARG A 727 15.72 -37.90 -40.98
N THR A 728 14.62 -37.31 -40.51
CA THR A 728 13.40 -37.15 -41.30
C THR A 728 13.61 -36.17 -42.44
N ALA A 729 14.28 -35.04 -42.24
CA ALA A 729 14.62 -34.09 -43.30
C ALA A 729 15.57 -34.69 -44.36
N LYS A 730 16.54 -35.51 -43.94
CA LYS A 730 17.41 -36.29 -44.86
C LYS A 730 16.63 -37.38 -45.60
N ARG A 731 15.61 -37.98 -44.97
CA ARG A 731 14.70 -38.96 -45.62
C ARG A 731 13.76 -38.30 -46.61
N THR A 732 13.15 -37.17 -46.27
CA THR A 732 12.22 -36.45 -47.17
C THR A 732 12.95 -35.86 -48.38
N LYS A 733 14.19 -35.37 -48.23
CA LYS A 733 15.02 -34.95 -49.38
C LYS A 733 15.42 -36.11 -50.30
N LYS A 734 15.44 -37.35 -49.81
CA LYS A 734 15.71 -38.54 -50.64
C LYS A 734 14.46 -39.14 -51.29
N SER A 735 13.26 -38.87 -50.76
CA SER A 735 12.01 -39.39 -51.32
C SER A 735 11.24 -38.37 -52.18
N SER A 736 11.60 -37.08 -52.15
CA SER A 736 10.94 -36.05 -52.96
C SER A 736 11.64 -35.70 -54.28
N PHE A 737 12.80 -36.33 -54.58
CA PHE A 737 13.51 -36.18 -55.86
C PHE A 737 13.97 -37.55 -56.37
N GLY A 738 13.17 -38.14 -57.25
CA GLY A 738 13.39 -39.40 -57.99
C GLY A 738 12.18 -40.34 -57.83
N ASN A 739 11.31 -40.61 -58.80
CA ASN A 739 11.47 -40.67 -60.26
C ASN A 739 10.15 -40.29 -60.96
N LEU A 740 9.93 -39.03 -61.32
CA LEU A 740 8.75 -38.65 -62.13
C LEU A 740 9.06 -37.69 -63.29
N LEU A 741 10.34 -37.41 -63.54
CA LEU A 741 10.80 -36.61 -64.69
C LEU A 741 11.94 -37.28 -65.48
N ASP A 742 12.20 -38.57 -65.26
CA ASP A 742 13.22 -39.33 -66.01
C ASP A 742 12.62 -40.11 -67.19
N GLY A 743 11.57 -39.57 -67.81
CA GLY A 743 10.80 -40.26 -68.84
C GLY A 743 9.85 -39.36 -69.62
N LEU A 744 10.37 -38.25 -70.16
CA LEU A 744 9.79 -37.51 -71.29
C LEU A 744 10.95 -36.98 -72.15
N GLU A 745 11.49 -37.86 -72.98
CA GLU A 745 11.87 -37.54 -74.37
C GLU A 745 10.72 -37.94 -75.29
#